data_AF-A0A2V5UZF7-F1
#
_entry.id   AF-A0A2V5UZF7-F1
#
_cell.length_a   1.000
_cell.length_b   1.000
_cell.length_c   1.000
_cell.angle_alpha   90.00
_cell.angle_beta   90.00
_cell.angle_gamma   90.00
#
_symmetry.space_group_name_H-M   'P 1'
#
loop_
_entity.id
_entity.type
_entity.pdbx_description
1 polymer ?
#
loop_
_entity_poly.entity_id
_entity_poly.type
_entity_poly.pdbx_seq_one_letter_code
_entity_poly.pdbx_strand_id
1 'polypeptide(L)'
;MDSRYDQPHPPPQSHAQATNAFAGPFFLELQLDAAKFCKLIANRLRIEPICVPQALVSPLTGEPVFVVDHVAFPEGVKLQWSPQPDGPPQLELGVPLRVHLLDYESNTRFPISFDAFFRLTTQGPKVCAAFRGTDLPHEFAAYGDLLTSVLGGIDLCGTLDLEPLLRFMGGGATVAKAHIDATGGLTVVILRLLVGDPGAGTTGWAKFRDSPILPVFAAKEDWALLVDADLLVATAIQQITDGFASQDNISLDQSPAGSWSPAPTVIYVVDPVFVSGVGYVGGKTKTLFGAITLRIEGTSHKVCDVGFDASMIVGLEVSEPNVVKMTTRIDWSPNYWDAFWCFGPVGGLLLGGLTEIYALAKTPDFATPALCTRTTDHLIECEYPVELPPLDFGAPSRLATFTLTSYRPTTKAVVLAGTLSLVAVTEAELSLQHSPLAWDVQGSCDQFFIGARASVIIASVPPLHTTSCRIEVIDDELGFFAPRMVVEPSNSHLLPRTVTFTFELDSVSPDDPYWSAPYPLHLLVQTTAGSSVVHLGLLHRQPEGAKLTALQLRAASLQANCTQASNELFGPKSSFDLHWLVDPAPDGITLWNGAITHATPGSIFELVDNKGRVLGSAPVGLNGSARLAAHLDGSAARPVQIVRRANATTAGRTDAVNAQKAVLTQRQRRLAARGLVRLAGSCRSAQLELVDRMIVLTAVTTRGVEFHDVSAPDRPRVLSRVAATGVRGALAWGRGILYWGEGGVWCSPHGARIEQAVMAAERRGDLLVLLTARGVSVHDRDLHPIGGLDLEHTGHMMRAGHLLAISTSSGLTVLDTTVAERPAIAGSLELPSVTGLRKGTTADATATVIALHERGATLVEAGTPPRVLARYDRPPWAARACVAGPVWARVADDCLTVSLYTVVKVIAGAPVPATAGG
;
A
#
# COMPACT_ATOMS: atom_id res chain seq x y z
N MET A 1 14.72 75.46 -18.43
CA MET A 1 15.81 74.47 -18.28
C MET A 1 15.59 73.78 -16.94
N ASP A 2 14.46 73.10 -16.74
CA ASP A 2 14.04 71.81 -17.36
C ASP A 2 15.12 70.74 -17.11
N SER A 3 14.86 69.59 -16.48
CA SER A 3 13.60 68.86 -16.26
C SER A 3 13.65 67.99 -15.00
N ARG A 4 12.51 67.91 -14.31
CA ARG A 4 12.16 66.87 -13.33
C ARG A 4 11.94 65.53 -14.05
N TYR A 5 12.29 64.40 -13.43
CA TYR A 5 11.43 63.23 -13.20
C TYR A 5 12.25 62.11 -12.52
N ASP A 6 12.11 62.01 -11.19
CA ASP A 6 12.38 60.78 -10.43
C ASP A 6 11.06 59.99 -10.37
N GLN A 7 10.99 58.86 -11.07
CA GLN A 7 10.24 57.68 -10.63
C GLN A 7 10.92 56.41 -11.18
N PRO A 8 11.17 55.39 -10.33
CA PRO A 8 11.63 54.10 -10.80
C PRO A 8 10.48 53.38 -11.52
N HIS A 9 10.73 52.97 -12.76
CA HIS A 9 9.84 52.05 -13.46
C HIS A 9 9.77 50.71 -12.70
N PRO A 10 8.58 50.09 -12.55
CA PRO A 10 8.51 48.70 -12.11
C PRO A 10 9.16 47.82 -13.18
N PRO A 11 9.79 46.69 -12.79
CA PRO A 11 10.38 45.76 -13.74
C PRO A 11 9.29 45.26 -14.74
N PRO A 12 9.64 45.01 -16.01
CA PRO A 12 8.68 44.47 -16.96
C PRO A 12 8.16 43.12 -16.45
N GLN A 13 6.85 42.93 -16.43
CA GLN A 13 6.27 41.61 -16.24
C GLN A 13 6.59 40.74 -17.46
N SER A 14 7.66 39.94 -17.38
CA SER A 14 7.94 38.88 -18.34
C SER A 14 7.14 37.62 -17.98
N HIS A 15 5.82 37.67 -18.20
CA HIS A 15 4.99 36.47 -18.30
C HIS A 15 4.65 36.22 -19.76
N ALA A 16 5.64 35.78 -20.52
CA ALA A 16 5.41 34.98 -21.72
C ALA A 16 6.23 33.70 -21.52
N GLN A 17 5.62 32.70 -20.88
CA GLN A 17 6.08 31.32 -21.02
C GLN A 17 6.03 31.00 -22.52
N ALA A 18 7.17 31.04 -23.19
CA ALA A 18 7.29 30.45 -24.51
C ALA A 18 7.00 28.96 -24.34
N THR A 19 5.78 28.55 -24.66
CA THR A 19 5.46 27.14 -24.87
C THR A 19 6.18 26.73 -26.15
N ASN A 20 7.47 26.41 -26.03
CA ASN A 20 8.24 25.73 -27.06
C ASN A 20 7.70 24.29 -27.14
N ALA A 21 6.52 24.14 -27.72
CA ALA A 21 6.04 22.84 -28.16
C ALA A 21 7.07 22.29 -29.15
N PHE A 22 7.65 21.15 -28.84
CA PHE A 22 8.61 20.44 -29.68
C PHE A 22 8.08 20.33 -31.11
N ALA A 23 8.60 21.14 -32.04
CA ALA A 23 8.05 21.27 -33.39
C ALA A 23 8.62 20.23 -34.39
N GLY A 24 9.15 19.11 -33.89
CA GLY A 24 9.78 18.06 -34.70
C GLY A 24 8.98 16.75 -34.69
N PRO A 25 8.87 16.05 -35.83
CA PRO A 25 8.39 14.67 -35.86
C PRO A 25 9.48 13.73 -35.34
N PHE A 26 9.20 12.97 -34.28
CA PHE A 26 10.14 12.00 -33.73
C PHE A 26 9.73 10.57 -34.09
N PHE A 27 10.72 9.71 -34.33
CA PHE A 27 10.51 8.31 -34.67
C PHE A 27 10.88 7.41 -33.49
N LEU A 28 9.99 6.47 -33.15
CA LEU A 28 10.25 5.43 -32.15
C LEU A 28 10.06 4.06 -32.78
N GLU A 29 10.85 3.08 -32.34
CA GLU A 29 10.69 1.68 -32.73
C GLU A 29 10.64 0.79 -31.48
N LEU A 30 9.49 0.21 -31.19
CA LEU A 30 9.32 -0.78 -30.12
C LEU A 30 9.39 -2.18 -30.74
N GLN A 31 10.38 -2.96 -30.33
CA GLN A 31 10.52 -4.37 -30.66
C GLN A 31 10.05 -5.23 -29.49
N LEU A 32 9.31 -6.28 -29.80
CA LEU A 32 8.77 -7.26 -28.84
C LEU A 32 9.14 -8.67 -29.28
N ASP A 33 9.50 -9.52 -28.34
CA ASP A 33 9.60 -10.96 -28.59
C ASP A 33 8.25 -11.47 -29.13
N ALA A 34 8.29 -12.15 -30.27
CA ALA A 34 7.09 -12.57 -30.97
C ALA A 34 6.25 -13.55 -30.14
N ALA A 35 6.87 -14.47 -29.39
CA ALA A 35 6.14 -15.43 -28.58
C ALA A 35 5.42 -14.72 -27.42
N LYS A 36 6.08 -13.73 -26.79
CA LYS A 36 5.46 -12.89 -25.76
C LYS A 36 4.33 -12.03 -26.32
N PHE A 37 4.51 -11.42 -27.48
CA PHE A 37 3.47 -10.65 -28.17
C PHE A 37 2.26 -11.51 -28.53
N CYS A 38 2.47 -12.71 -29.09
CA CYS A 38 1.43 -13.69 -29.35
C CYS A 38 0.67 -14.05 -28.07
N LYS A 39 1.38 -14.33 -26.97
CA LYS A 39 0.76 -14.65 -25.68
C LYS A 39 -0.02 -13.47 -25.09
N LEU A 40 0.44 -12.24 -25.32
CA LEU A 40 -0.28 -11.04 -24.92
C LEU A 40 -1.61 -10.87 -25.68
N ILE A 41 -1.62 -11.07 -27.00
CA ILE A 41 -2.87 -11.08 -27.78
C ILE A 41 -3.76 -12.26 -27.39
N ALA A 42 -3.19 -13.44 -27.16
CA ALA A 42 -3.93 -14.60 -26.68
C ALA A 42 -4.63 -14.31 -25.34
N ASN A 43 -3.91 -13.73 -24.39
CA ASN A 43 -4.46 -13.29 -23.12
C ASN A 43 -5.57 -12.24 -23.32
N ARG A 44 -5.40 -11.32 -24.28
CA ARG A 44 -6.42 -10.34 -24.63
C ARG A 44 -7.69 -10.99 -25.19
N LEU A 45 -7.56 -11.99 -26.05
CA LEU A 45 -8.68 -12.78 -26.59
C LEU A 45 -9.39 -13.56 -25.48
N ARG A 46 -8.64 -14.15 -24.54
CA ARG A 46 -9.21 -14.89 -23.39
C ARG A 46 -10.04 -14.03 -22.45
N ILE A 47 -9.76 -12.73 -22.37
CA ILE A 47 -10.55 -11.79 -21.57
C ILE A 47 -11.64 -11.08 -22.39
N GLU A 48 -11.62 -11.18 -23.72
CA GLU A 48 -12.61 -10.50 -24.54
C GLU A 48 -13.95 -11.23 -24.45
N PRO A 49 -15.04 -10.52 -24.11
CA PRO A 49 -16.34 -11.13 -23.98
C PRO A 49 -16.88 -11.60 -25.34
N ILE A 50 -16.74 -12.88 -25.66
CA ILE A 50 -17.42 -13.47 -26.83
C ILE A 50 -18.78 -13.99 -26.39
N CYS A 51 -19.81 -13.18 -26.60
CA CYS A 51 -21.19 -13.62 -26.45
C CYS A 51 -21.68 -14.25 -27.76
N VAL A 52 -21.96 -15.55 -27.77
CA VAL A 52 -22.51 -16.25 -28.96
C VAL A 52 -23.96 -16.67 -28.73
N PRO A 53 -24.93 -15.81 -29.02
CA PRO A 53 -26.35 -16.15 -28.94
C PRO A 53 -26.80 -16.78 -30.26
N GLN A 54 -26.29 -17.96 -30.64
CA GLN A 54 -26.82 -18.68 -31.80
C GLN A 54 -27.07 -20.15 -31.47
N ALA A 55 -28.33 -20.53 -31.55
CA ALA A 55 -28.75 -21.93 -31.64
C ALA A 55 -28.39 -22.41 -33.05
N LEU A 56 -27.53 -23.42 -33.12
CA LEU A 56 -27.13 -24.06 -34.36
C LEU A 56 -28.19 -25.06 -34.77
N VAL A 57 -28.83 -24.75 -35.89
CA VAL A 57 -29.71 -25.68 -36.57
C VAL A 57 -28.85 -26.79 -37.18
N SER A 58 -29.13 -28.03 -36.80
CA SER A 58 -28.45 -29.20 -37.36
C SER A 58 -28.67 -29.22 -38.87
N PRO A 59 -27.60 -29.25 -39.68
CA PRO A 59 -27.74 -29.32 -41.13
C PRO A 59 -28.37 -30.64 -41.60
N LEU A 60 -28.46 -31.65 -40.72
CA LEU A 60 -29.09 -32.95 -41.01
C LEU A 60 -30.59 -32.97 -40.69
N THR A 61 -31.03 -32.27 -39.62
CA THR A 61 -32.42 -32.37 -39.11
C THR A 61 -33.24 -31.11 -39.30
N GLY A 62 -32.61 -29.94 -39.50
CA GLY A 62 -33.33 -28.66 -39.59
C GLY A 62 -33.85 -28.13 -38.24
N GLU A 63 -33.54 -28.81 -37.13
CA GLU A 63 -33.88 -28.41 -35.77
C GLU A 63 -32.65 -27.83 -35.04
N PRO A 64 -32.80 -26.87 -34.10
CA PRO A 64 -31.70 -26.40 -33.26
C PRO A 64 -31.22 -27.52 -32.33
N VAL A 65 -29.99 -27.99 -32.53
CA VAL A 65 -29.42 -29.09 -31.73
C VAL A 65 -28.28 -28.63 -30.83
N PHE A 66 -27.51 -27.63 -31.26
CA PHE A 66 -26.30 -27.20 -30.53
C PHE A 66 -26.33 -25.72 -30.16
N VAL A 67 -25.75 -25.37 -29.03
CA VAL A 67 -25.44 -24.00 -28.65
C VAL A 67 -23.93 -23.88 -28.48
N VAL A 68 -23.33 -22.78 -28.92
CA VAL A 68 -21.91 -22.53 -28.60
C VAL A 68 -21.80 -22.35 -27.08
N ASP A 69 -21.15 -23.31 -26.42
CA ASP A 69 -20.91 -23.31 -24.99
C ASP A 69 -19.92 -22.19 -24.65
N HIS A 70 -18.67 -22.38 -25.05
CA HIS A 70 -17.59 -21.43 -24.88
C HIS A 70 -16.58 -21.53 -26.02
N VAL A 71 -15.82 -20.45 -26.21
CA VAL A 71 -14.68 -20.39 -27.12
C VAL A 71 -13.42 -20.34 -26.27
N ALA A 72 -12.64 -21.41 -26.32
CA ALA A 72 -11.34 -21.51 -25.68
C ALA A 72 -10.23 -21.11 -26.66
N PHE A 73 -9.19 -20.47 -26.12
CA PHE A 73 -8.01 -20.01 -26.86
C PHE A 73 -6.78 -20.70 -26.28
N PRO A 74 -6.55 -21.98 -26.62
CA PRO A 74 -5.42 -22.75 -26.10
C PRO A 74 -4.07 -22.09 -26.36
N GLU A 75 -3.04 -22.50 -25.61
CA GLU A 75 -1.69 -22.07 -25.92
C GLU A 75 -1.24 -22.58 -27.30
N GLY A 76 -0.40 -21.80 -27.99
CA GLY A 76 0.12 -22.17 -29.32
C GLY A 76 -0.11 -21.14 -30.43
N VAL A 77 -0.43 -19.89 -30.10
CA VAL A 77 -0.53 -18.79 -31.06
C VAL A 77 0.77 -18.61 -31.84
N LYS A 78 0.65 -18.50 -33.17
CA LYS A 78 1.76 -18.34 -34.10
C LYS A 78 1.57 -17.10 -34.96
N LEU A 79 2.66 -16.41 -35.26
CA LEU A 79 2.65 -15.44 -36.35
C LEU A 79 2.90 -16.16 -37.66
N GLN A 80 2.34 -15.63 -38.74
CA GLN A 80 2.63 -16.04 -40.09
C GLN A 80 2.53 -14.87 -41.06
N TRP A 81 3.24 -14.98 -42.17
CA TRP A 81 3.06 -14.09 -43.31
C TRP A 81 1.94 -14.60 -44.20
N SER A 82 0.90 -13.80 -44.38
CA SER A 82 -0.21 -14.11 -45.25
C SER A 82 0.03 -13.53 -46.65
N PRO A 83 0.04 -14.36 -47.70
CA PRO A 83 0.19 -13.87 -49.07
C PRO A 83 -1.04 -13.05 -49.46
N GLN A 84 -0.82 -11.87 -50.04
CA GLN A 84 -1.86 -11.06 -50.65
C GLN A 84 -1.80 -11.22 -52.17
N PRO A 85 -2.94 -11.38 -52.88
CA PRO A 85 -2.96 -11.55 -54.33
C PRO A 85 -2.28 -10.40 -55.08
N ASP A 86 -2.47 -9.17 -54.61
CA ASP A 86 -2.05 -7.93 -55.30
C ASP A 86 -1.27 -6.96 -54.39
N GLY A 87 -0.58 -7.45 -53.34
CA GLY A 87 0.07 -6.58 -52.36
C GLY A 87 1.22 -7.22 -51.57
N PRO A 88 1.92 -6.44 -50.73
CA PRO A 88 2.92 -6.99 -49.82
C PRO A 88 2.26 -7.99 -48.86
N PRO A 89 2.99 -9.04 -48.44
CA PRO A 89 2.48 -9.98 -47.46
C PRO A 89 2.10 -9.23 -46.19
N GLN A 90 1.01 -9.67 -45.56
CA GLN A 90 0.50 -9.06 -44.34
C GLN A 90 0.80 -9.96 -43.14
N LEU A 91 1.06 -9.33 -42.00
CA LEU A 91 1.30 -10.05 -40.75
C LEU A 91 -0.05 -10.58 -40.22
N GLU A 92 -0.17 -11.90 -40.12
CA GLU A 92 -1.33 -12.58 -39.54
C GLU A 92 -0.94 -13.32 -38.28
N LEU A 93 -1.87 -13.34 -37.33
CA LEU A 93 -1.81 -14.12 -36.11
C LEU A 93 -2.72 -15.35 -36.29
N GLY A 94 -2.12 -16.53 -36.37
CA GLY A 94 -2.82 -17.80 -36.28
C GLY A 94 -3.04 -18.17 -34.82
N VAL A 95 -4.30 -18.18 -34.41
CA VAL A 95 -4.72 -18.45 -33.04
C VAL A 95 -5.45 -19.78 -33.03
N PRO A 96 -4.91 -20.82 -32.36
CA PRO A 96 -5.65 -22.06 -32.20
C PRO A 96 -6.88 -21.76 -31.35
N LEU A 97 -8.02 -22.19 -31.85
CA LEU A 97 -9.33 -21.92 -31.29
C LEU A 97 -10.04 -23.23 -31.07
N ARG A 98 -10.64 -23.39 -29.89
CA ARG A 98 -11.44 -24.55 -29.55
C ARG A 98 -12.85 -24.10 -29.20
N VAL A 99 -13.80 -24.39 -30.08
CA VAL A 99 -15.22 -24.14 -29.83
C VAL A 99 -15.81 -25.37 -29.18
N HIS A 100 -16.42 -25.20 -28.01
CA HIS A 100 -17.23 -26.25 -27.41
C HIS A 100 -18.69 -26.02 -27.82
N LEU A 101 -19.30 -27.03 -28.43
CA LEU A 101 -20.73 -27.06 -28.72
C LEU A 101 -21.44 -27.85 -27.63
N LEU A 102 -22.51 -27.31 -27.06
CA LEU A 102 -23.39 -27.99 -26.11
C LEU A 102 -24.62 -28.50 -26.84
N ASP A 103 -24.87 -29.81 -26.78
CA ASP A 103 -26.15 -30.38 -27.15
C ASP A 103 -27.17 -30.10 -26.03
N TYR A 104 -28.25 -29.42 -26.40
CA TYR A 104 -29.28 -28.96 -25.46
C TYR A 104 -30.00 -30.12 -24.76
N GLU A 105 -30.32 -31.20 -25.48
CA GLU A 105 -31.11 -32.30 -24.94
C GLU A 105 -30.29 -33.22 -24.04
N SER A 106 -29.06 -33.50 -24.46
CA SER A 106 -28.18 -34.45 -23.75
C SER A 106 -27.25 -33.80 -22.74
N ASN A 107 -27.12 -32.47 -22.77
CA ASN A 107 -26.14 -31.69 -22.01
C ASN A 107 -24.68 -32.17 -22.26
N THR A 108 -24.40 -32.72 -23.44
CA THR A 108 -23.08 -33.21 -23.83
C THR A 108 -22.29 -32.15 -24.61
N ARG A 109 -20.98 -32.07 -24.36
CA ARG A 109 -20.09 -31.07 -24.98
C ARG A 109 -19.22 -31.70 -26.07
N PHE A 110 -19.18 -31.08 -27.24
CA PHE A 110 -18.37 -31.49 -28.39
C PHE A 110 -17.33 -30.42 -28.73
N PRO A 111 -16.02 -30.67 -28.54
CA PRO A 111 -14.98 -29.73 -28.92
C PRO A 111 -14.66 -29.81 -30.41
N ILE A 112 -14.63 -28.66 -31.09
CA ILE A 112 -14.11 -28.49 -32.45
C ILE A 112 -12.87 -27.60 -32.34
N SER A 113 -11.73 -28.06 -32.87
CA SER A 113 -10.48 -27.29 -32.88
C SER A 113 -10.09 -26.89 -34.30
N PHE A 114 -9.77 -25.62 -34.50
CA PHE A 114 -9.30 -25.05 -35.77
C PHE A 114 -8.49 -23.78 -35.47
N ASP A 115 -7.70 -23.30 -36.42
CA ASP A 115 -6.96 -22.05 -36.33
C ASP A 115 -7.83 -20.89 -36.86
N ALA A 116 -7.97 -19.85 -36.05
CA ALA A 116 -8.53 -18.56 -36.45
C ALA A 116 -7.40 -17.59 -36.82
N PHE A 117 -7.54 -16.90 -37.94
CA PHE A 117 -6.53 -15.96 -38.43
C PHE A 117 -6.99 -14.53 -38.19
N PHE A 118 -6.16 -13.76 -37.49
CA PHE A 118 -6.36 -12.33 -37.25
C PHE A 118 -5.29 -11.53 -38.01
N ARG A 119 -5.72 -10.57 -38.81
CA ARG A 119 -4.87 -9.63 -39.51
C ARG A 119 -4.46 -8.51 -38.56
N LEU A 120 -3.17 -8.26 -38.44
CA LEU A 120 -2.64 -7.15 -37.66
C LEU A 120 -2.53 -5.90 -38.54
N THR A 121 -3.14 -4.80 -38.09
CA THR A 121 -3.16 -3.52 -38.80
C THR A 121 -2.95 -2.36 -37.84
N THR A 122 -2.79 -1.15 -38.38
CA THR A 122 -2.72 0.08 -37.58
C THR A 122 -3.74 1.09 -38.08
N GLN A 123 -4.39 1.79 -37.16
CA GLN A 123 -5.37 2.84 -37.44
C GLN A 123 -5.00 4.09 -36.63
N GLY A 124 -4.25 5.01 -37.24
CA GLY A 124 -3.65 6.14 -36.51
C GLY A 124 -2.67 5.63 -35.45
N PRO A 125 -2.86 5.96 -34.15
CA PRO A 125 -2.03 5.47 -33.06
C PRO A 125 -2.43 4.08 -32.53
N LYS A 126 -3.49 3.47 -33.08
CA LYS A 126 -3.99 2.18 -32.60
C LYS A 126 -3.37 1.02 -33.35
N VAL A 127 -3.08 -0.06 -32.62
CA VAL A 127 -2.75 -1.38 -33.18
C VAL A 127 -4.00 -2.24 -33.07
N CYS A 128 -4.44 -2.79 -34.20
CA CYS A 128 -5.68 -3.53 -34.30
C CYS A 128 -5.44 -4.96 -34.81
N ALA A 129 -6.06 -5.95 -34.19
CA ALA A 129 -6.17 -7.29 -34.75
C ALA A 129 -7.61 -7.53 -35.20
N ALA A 130 -7.82 -7.74 -36.51
CA ALA A 130 -9.12 -7.95 -37.10
C ALA A 130 -9.24 -9.39 -37.63
N PHE A 131 -10.34 -10.07 -37.33
CA PHE A 131 -10.58 -11.42 -37.81
C PHE A 131 -10.63 -11.49 -39.34
N ARG A 132 -9.96 -12.50 -39.93
CA ARG A 132 -9.84 -12.70 -41.37
C ARG A 132 -10.49 -14.00 -41.86
N GLY A 133 -10.50 -15.05 -41.04
CA GLY A 133 -11.07 -16.34 -41.41
C GLY A 133 -10.57 -17.48 -40.53
N THR A 134 -10.94 -18.71 -40.90
CA THR A 134 -10.60 -19.96 -40.19
C THR A 134 -10.17 -21.04 -41.17
N ASP A 135 -9.40 -22.03 -40.74
CA ASP A 135 -9.05 -23.24 -41.50
C ASP A 135 -9.99 -24.43 -41.19
N LEU A 136 -11.29 -24.18 -41.12
CA LEU A 136 -12.27 -25.23 -40.79
C LEU A 136 -12.13 -26.46 -41.69
N PRO A 137 -12.12 -27.68 -41.12
CA PRO A 137 -12.23 -28.90 -41.92
C PRO A 137 -13.50 -28.87 -42.78
N HIS A 138 -13.45 -29.47 -43.97
CA HIS A 138 -14.54 -29.40 -44.95
C HIS A 138 -15.90 -29.87 -44.39
N GLU A 139 -15.91 -30.85 -43.48
CA GLU A 139 -17.11 -31.33 -42.79
C GLU A 139 -17.80 -30.29 -41.89
N PHE A 140 -17.08 -29.23 -41.49
CA PHE A 140 -17.59 -28.11 -40.70
C PHE A 140 -17.77 -26.83 -41.53
N ALA A 141 -17.62 -26.88 -42.86
CA ALA A 141 -17.73 -25.70 -43.72
C ALA A 141 -19.09 -24.98 -43.60
N ALA A 142 -20.16 -25.72 -43.30
CA ALA A 142 -21.49 -25.15 -43.04
C ALA A 142 -21.54 -24.20 -41.84
N TYR A 143 -20.57 -24.28 -40.92
CA TYR A 143 -20.46 -23.40 -39.75
C TYR A 143 -19.56 -22.17 -40.00
N GLY A 144 -18.94 -22.05 -41.18
CA GLY A 144 -18.01 -20.97 -41.50
C GLY A 144 -18.63 -19.56 -41.40
N ASP A 145 -19.87 -19.39 -41.86
CA ASP A 145 -20.58 -18.11 -41.78
C ASP A 145 -20.93 -17.73 -40.34
N LEU A 146 -21.32 -18.71 -39.50
CA LEU A 146 -21.53 -18.49 -38.07
C LEU A 146 -20.24 -18.00 -37.41
N LEU A 147 -19.14 -18.74 -37.61
CA LEU A 147 -17.87 -18.43 -36.97
C LEU A 147 -17.33 -17.09 -37.45
N THR A 148 -17.58 -16.74 -38.70
CA THR A 148 -17.29 -15.40 -39.23
C THR A 148 -18.15 -14.33 -38.57
N SER A 149 -19.44 -14.59 -38.33
CA SER A 149 -20.32 -13.67 -37.60
C SER A 149 -19.90 -13.48 -36.14
N VAL A 150 -19.41 -14.55 -35.48
CA VAL A 150 -18.98 -14.52 -34.08
C VAL A 150 -17.64 -13.84 -33.92
N LEU A 151 -16.63 -14.30 -34.68
CA LEU A 151 -15.26 -13.84 -34.57
C LEU A 151 -15.04 -12.51 -35.30
N GLY A 152 -15.83 -12.23 -36.33
CA GLY A 152 -15.80 -10.95 -37.06
C GLY A 152 -16.22 -9.74 -36.21
N GLY A 153 -16.94 -9.97 -35.12
CA GLY A 153 -17.25 -8.93 -34.13
C GLY A 153 -16.11 -8.64 -33.15
N ILE A 154 -15.08 -9.47 -33.11
CA ILE A 154 -13.92 -9.28 -32.24
C ILE A 154 -12.98 -8.27 -32.90
N ASP A 155 -13.04 -7.03 -32.43
CA ASP A 155 -12.11 -5.98 -32.81
C ASP A 155 -11.14 -5.67 -31.67
N LEU A 156 -9.92 -6.19 -31.79
CA LEU A 156 -8.87 -5.95 -30.80
C LEU A 156 -8.06 -4.71 -31.17
N CYS A 157 -8.64 -3.53 -31.01
CA CYS A 157 -7.93 -2.27 -31.18
C CYS A 157 -7.48 -1.69 -29.83
N GLY A 158 -6.16 -1.60 -29.62
CA GLY A 158 -5.56 -0.91 -28.49
C GLY A 158 -4.84 0.36 -28.91
N THR A 159 -5.05 1.47 -28.21
CA THR A 159 -4.14 2.61 -28.30
C THR A 159 -2.90 2.28 -27.49
N LEU A 160 -1.72 2.39 -28.10
CA LEU A 160 -0.48 2.27 -27.36
C LEU A 160 -0.25 3.59 -26.59
N ASP A 161 -0.62 3.62 -25.31
CA ASP A 161 -0.37 4.78 -24.46
C ASP A 161 1.12 4.83 -24.05
N LEU A 162 1.90 5.60 -24.79
CA LEU A 162 3.29 5.91 -24.43
C LEU A 162 3.43 7.22 -23.67
N GLU A 163 2.34 7.88 -23.29
CA GLU A 163 2.39 9.19 -22.66
C GLU A 163 3.26 9.20 -21.39
N PRO A 164 3.21 8.20 -20.48
CA PRO A 164 4.09 8.18 -19.30
C PRO A 164 5.57 8.15 -19.65
N LEU A 165 5.94 7.39 -20.68
CA LEU A 165 7.32 7.33 -21.17
C LEU A 165 7.73 8.66 -21.84
N LEU A 166 6.85 9.25 -22.65
CA LEU A 166 7.09 10.53 -23.30
C LEU A 166 7.24 11.66 -22.27
N ARG A 167 6.44 11.64 -21.20
CA ARG A 167 6.56 12.57 -20.06
C ARG A 167 7.89 12.39 -19.32
N PHE A 168 8.34 11.16 -19.11
CA PHE A 168 9.67 10.89 -18.56
C PHE A 168 10.77 11.51 -19.42
N MET A 169 10.63 11.42 -20.75
CA MET A 169 11.52 12.08 -21.70
C MET A 169 11.19 13.56 -21.90
N GLY A 170 10.42 14.20 -21.00
CA GLY A 170 10.14 15.64 -20.99
C GLY A 170 9.17 16.15 -22.06
N GLY A 171 8.44 15.26 -22.76
CA GLY A 171 7.48 15.63 -23.79
C GLY A 171 6.02 15.35 -23.40
N GLY A 172 5.12 16.28 -23.69
CA GLY A 172 3.66 16.06 -23.70
C GLY A 172 3.13 15.58 -25.06
N ALA A 173 3.98 14.92 -25.85
CA ALA A 173 3.66 14.57 -27.22
C ALA A 173 2.72 13.35 -27.31
N THR A 174 1.91 13.30 -28.37
CA THR A 174 1.02 12.18 -28.66
C THR A 174 1.55 11.35 -29.83
N VAL A 175 1.24 10.06 -29.85
CA VAL A 175 1.49 9.21 -31.03
C VAL A 175 0.55 9.65 -32.16
N ALA A 176 1.11 10.06 -33.29
CA ALA A 176 0.36 10.50 -34.48
C ALA A 176 0.10 9.35 -35.47
N LYS A 177 1.08 8.45 -35.64
CA LYS A 177 1.00 7.29 -36.54
C LYS A 177 1.66 6.08 -35.92
N ALA A 178 1.15 4.90 -36.21
CA ALA A 178 1.75 3.62 -35.88
C ALA A 178 1.90 2.75 -37.14
N HIS A 179 2.84 1.80 -37.11
CA HIS A 179 2.97 0.74 -38.10
C HIS A 179 3.47 -0.54 -37.40
N ILE A 180 2.95 -1.70 -37.80
CA ILE A 180 3.34 -3.00 -37.27
C ILE A 180 3.96 -3.87 -38.36
N ASP A 181 5.06 -4.53 -38.03
CA ASP A 181 5.82 -5.42 -38.92
C ASP A 181 6.50 -6.54 -38.09
N ALA A 182 7.16 -7.49 -38.74
CA ALA A 182 7.92 -8.55 -38.08
C ALA A 182 9.20 -8.92 -38.85
N THR A 183 10.14 -9.57 -38.18
CA THR A 183 11.32 -10.14 -38.87
C THR A 183 10.93 -11.29 -39.79
N GLY A 184 11.76 -11.58 -40.80
CA GLY A 184 11.51 -12.69 -41.74
C GLY A 184 11.41 -14.07 -41.08
N GLY A 185 11.98 -14.24 -39.87
CA GLY A 185 11.85 -15.44 -39.04
C GLY A 185 10.72 -15.39 -38.00
N LEU A 186 9.94 -14.29 -37.96
CA LEU A 186 8.82 -14.06 -37.03
C LEU A 186 9.21 -14.23 -35.56
N THR A 187 10.46 -13.91 -35.24
CA THR A 187 11.00 -13.94 -33.86
C THR A 187 10.77 -12.63 -33.14
N VAL A 188 10.56 -11.54 -33.88
CA VAL A 188 10.43 -10.19 -33.36
C VAL A 188 9.25 -9.51 -34.06
N VAL A 189 8.37 -8.92 -33.26
CA VAL A 189 7.32 -8.01 -33.71
C VAL A 189 7.78 -6.58 -33.47
N ILE A 190 7.53 -5.71 -34.43
CA ILE A 190 7.99 -4.32 -34.39
C ILE A 190 6.81 -3.38 -34.54
N LEU A 191 6.78 -2.40 -33.66
CA LEU A 191 5.84 -1.29 -33.65
C LEU A 191 6.63 0.00 -33.87
N ARG A 192 6.55 0.54 -35.08
CA ARG A 192 7.11 1.85 -35.44
C ARG A 192 6.10 2.94 -35.16
N LEU A 193 6.53 4.05 -34.59
CA LEU A 193 5.65 5.13 -34.16
C LEU A 193 6.21 6.48 -34.61
N LEU A 194 5.31 7.37 -35.03
CA LEU A 194 5.58 8.78 -35.22
C LEU A 194 4.97 9.55 -34.07
N VAL A 195 5.79 10.32 -33.35
CA VAL A 195 5.37 11.12 -32.20
C VAL A 195 5.48 12.60 -32.54
N GLY A 196 4.46 13.39 -32.15
CA GLY A 196 4.40 14.83 -32.42
C GLY A 196 3.29 15.22 -33.40
N ASP A 197 3.48 16.30 -34.14
CA ASP A 197 2.47 16.84 -35.06
C ASP A 197 2.19 15.85 -36.23
N PRO A 198 0.94 15.40 -36.43
CA PRO A 198 0.57 14.52 -37.54
C PRO A 198 0.88 15.07 -38.94
N GLY A 199 1.01 16.40 -39.08
CA GLY A 199 1.37 17.09 -40.33
C GLY A 199 2.87 17.12 -40.63
N ALA A 200 3.72 17.04 -39.60
CA ALA A 200 5.17 17.11 -39.76
C ALA A 200 5.77 15.74 -40.14
N GLY A 201 6.72 15.72 -41.09
CA GLY A 201 7.57 14.53 -41.33
C GLY A 201 6.97 13.38 -42.13
N THR A 202 5.93 13.59 -42.93
CA THR A 202 5.30 12.53 -43.77
C THR A 202 6.31 11.80 -44.68
N THR A 203 7.26 12.53 -45.26
CA THR A 203 8.32 11.97 -46.12
C THR A 203 9.33 11.13 -45.33
N GLY A 204 9.68 11.54 -44.11
CA GLY A 204 10.56 10.81 -43.21
C GLY A 204 9.91 9.53 -42.67
N TRP A 205 8.61 9.61 -42.37
CA TRP A 205 7.82 8.48 -41.88
C TRP A 205 7.82 7.30 -42.86
N ALA A 206 7.58 7.52 -44.16
CA ALA A 206 7.59 6.43 -45.13
C ALA A 206 8.94 5.70 -45.17
N LYS A 207 10.04 6.48 -45.18
CA LYS A 207 11.41 5.91 -45.16
C LYS A 207 11.71 5.14 -43.88
N PHE A 208 11.29 5.64 -42.72
CA PHE A 208 11.45 4.96 -41.45
C PHE A 208 10.60 3.68 -41.38
N ARG A 209 9.33 3.78 -41.76
CA ARG A 209 8.37 2.66 -41.86
C ARG A 209 8.88 1.53 -42.74
N ASP A 210 9.51 1.85 -43.88
CA ASP A 210 9.97 0.86 -44.86
C ASP A 210 11.45 0.45 -44.66
N SER A 211 12.10 0.93 -43.60
CA SER A 211 13.51 0.63 -43.35
C SER A 211 13.74 -0.83 -42.91
N PRO A 212 14.90 -1.44 -43.23
CA PRO A 212 15.21 -2.78 -42.79
C PRO A 212 15.13 -2.95 -41.27
N ILE A 213 14.59 -4.07 -40.85
CA ILE A 213 14.46 -4.43 -39.44
C ILE A 213 15.76 -5.05 -38.94
N LEU A 214 16.35 -4.46 -37.90
CA LEU A 214 17.50 -5.01 -37.19
C LEU A 214 17.11 -5.32 -35.74
N PRO A 215 17.03 -6.60 -35.33
CA PRO A 215 16.77 -6.97 -33.95
C PRO A 215 17.82 -6.37 -33.01
N VAL A 216 17.38 -5.57 -32.03
CA VAL A 216 18.28 -4.91 -31.06
C VAL A 216 18.39 -5.62 -29.71
N PHE A 217 17.67 -6.74 -29.55
CA PHE A 217 17.66 -7.56 -28.33
C PHE A 217 19.05 -8.04 -27.89
N ALA A 218 19.28 -8.06 -26.58
CA ALA A 218 20.17 -9.05 -25.97
C ALA A 218 19.50 -10.43 -25.94
N ALA A 219 20.30 -11.49 -25.81
CA ALA A 219 19.81 -12.87 -25.63
C ALA A 219 18.89 -13.10 -24.39
N LYS A 220 18.62 -12.09 -23.56
CA LYS A 220 17.82 -12.18 -22.33
C LYS A 220 16.68 -11.14 -22.23
N GLU A 221 16.50 -10.30 -23.25
CA GLU A 221 15.51 -9.22 -23.25
C GLU A 221 14.28 -9.65 -24.05
N ASP A 222 13.08 -9.34 -23.53
CA ASP A 222 11.78 -9.64 -24.18
C ASP A 222 11.25 -8.44 -24.98
N TRP A 223 11.71 -7.23 -24.68
CA TRP A 223 11.33 -6.00 -25.40
C TRP A 223 12.53 -5.04 -25.52
N ALA A 224 12.52 -4.20 -26.55
CA ALA A 224 13.47 -3.12 -26.75
C ALA A 224 12.78 -1.91 -27.39
N LEU A 225 13.10 -0.70 -26.96
CA LEU A 225 12.59 0.54 -27.52
C LEU A 225 13.75 1.41 -28.00
N LEU A 226 13.76 1.68 -29.29
CA LEU A 226 14.65 2.64 -29.92
C LEU A 226 14.05 4.05 -29.83
N VAL A 227 14.76 4.94 -29.14
CA VAL A 227 14.43 6.35 -28.95
C VAL A 227 15.40 7.19 -29.77
N ASP A 228 14.87 8.07 -30.63
CA ASP A 228 15.68 9.01 -31.40
C ASP A 228 16.53 9.89 -30.46
N ALA A 229 17.82 10.03 -30.76
CA ALA A 229 18.72 10.85 -29.95
C ALA A 229 18.28 12.33 -29.94
N ASP A 230 17.70 12.83 -31.02
CA ASP A 230 17.24 14.21 -31.13
C ASP A 230 16.11 14.53 -30.13
N LEU A 231 15.27 13.53 -29.81
CA LEU A 231 14.22 13.66 -28.80
C LEU A 231 14.81 13.86 -27.40
N LEU A 232 15.82 13.04 -27.04
CA LEU A 232 16.49 13.15 -25.74
C LEU A 232 17.29 14.46 -25.62
N VAL A 233 17.95 14.87 -26.70
CA VAL A 233 18.74 16.11 -26.75
C VAL A 233 17.86 17.33 -26.60
N ALA A 234 16.73 17.40 -27.33
CA ALA A 234 15.80 18.52 -27.23
C ALA A 234 15.29 18.71 -25.79
N THR A 235 14.94 17.61 -25.11
CA THR A 235 14.51 17.66 -23.71
C THR A 235 15.60 18.12 -22.76
N ALA A 236 16.81 17.59 -22.91
CA ALA A 236 17.94 17.99 -22.07
C ALA A 236 18.24 19.49 -22.21
N ILE A 237 18.24 20.02 -23.44
CA ILE A 237 18.43 21.45 -23.72
C ILE A 237 17.35 22.28 -23.04
N GLN A 238 16.09 21.86 -23.11
CA GLN A 238 14.97 22.58 -22.51
C GLN A 238 15.09 22.65 -20.99
N GLN A 239 15.38 21.53 -20.32
CA GLN A 239 15.53 21.49 -18.85
C GLN A 239 16.65 22.40 -18.34
N ILE A 240 17.77 22.46 -19.06
CA ILE A 240 18.89 23.35 -18.73
C ILE A 240 18.48 24.81 -18.92
N THR A 241 17.81 25.10 -20.03
CA THR A 241 17.34 26.45 -20.36
C THR A 241 16.37 26.96 -19.30
N ASP A 242 15.41 26.15 -18.88
CA ASP A 242 14.46 26.47 -17.82
C ASP A 242 15.16 26.65 -16.47
N GLY A 243 16.15 25.81 -16.18
CA GLY A 243 17.00 25.93 -15.01
C GLY A 243 17.72 27.29 -14.93
N PHE A 244 18.36 27.72 -16.02
CA PHE A 244 19.00 29.04 -16.10
C PHE A 244 18.00 30.18 -16.00
N ALA A 245 16.86 30.08 -16.67
CA ALA A 245 15.82 31.11 -16.65
C ALA A 245 15.21 31.31 -15.25
N SER A 246 15.28 30.30 -14.37
CA SER A 246 14.77 30.36 -13.01
C SER A 246 15.70 31.04 -11.98
N GLN A 247 16.91 31.46 -12.38
CA GLN A 247 17.92 32.01 -11.47
C GLN A 247 17.95 33.55 -11.53
N ASP A 248 17.55 34.22 -10.45
CA ASP A 248 17.47 35.69 -10.36
C ASP A 248 18.82 36.42 -10.46
N ASN A 249 19.92 35.70 -10.24
CA ASN A 249 21.29 36.23 -10.30
C ASN A 249 21.96 36.07 -11.68
N ILE A 250 21.27 35.46 -12.65
CA ILE A 250 21.75 35.27 -14.02
C ILE A 250 20.76 35.97 -14.96
N SER A 251 21.18 37.10 -15.52
CA SER A 251 20.44 37.81 -16.57
C SER A 251 20.99 37.38 -17.92
N LEU A 252 20.19 36.67 -18.71
CA LEU A 252 20.52 36.37 -20.10
C LEU A 252 19.92 37.46 -21.00
N ASP A 253 20.77 38.26 -21.66
CA ASP A 253 20.32 39.33 -22.57
C ASP A 253 19.63 38.78 -23.83
N GLN A 254 19.92 37.52 -24.18
CA GLN A 254 19.24 36.77 -25.23
C GLN A 254 18.93 35.35 -24.71
N SER A 255 17.81 34.77 -25.14
CA SER A 255 17.53 33.35 -24.89
C SER A 255 18.74 32.53 -25.32
N PRO A 256 19.24 31.60 -24.50
CA PRO A 256 20.46 30.88 -24.82
C PRO A 256 20.25 30.15 -26.16
N ALA A 257 21.05 30.50 -27.16
CA ALA A 257 21.07 29.78 -28.42
C ALA A 257 21.92 28.52 -28.22
N GLY A 258 21.29 27.45 -27.73
CA GLY A 258 21.91 26.14 -27.70
C GLY A 258 21.99 25.59 -29.12
N SER A 259 23.16 25.62 -29.75
CA SER A 259 23.40 24.85 -30.98
C SER A 259 24.01 23.51 -30.61
N TRP A 260 23.28 22.42 -30.85
CA TRP A 260 23.89 21.11 -30.88
C TRP A 260 24.58 20.97 -32.24
N SER A 261 25.91 21.07 -32.26
CA SER A 261 26.69 20.67 -33.43
C SER A 261 27.06 19.22 -33.22
N PRO A 262 26.46 18.27 -33.94
CA PRO A 262 27.03 16.94 -34.04
C PRO A 262 28.34 17.09 -34.83
N ALA A 263 29.43 17.49 -34.16
CA ALA A 263 30.74 16.99 -34.57
C ALA A 263 30.55 15.47 -34.69
N PRO A 264 31.02 14.83 -35.79
CA PRO A 264 30.63 13.48 -36.19
C PRO A 264 30.47 12.60 -34.96
N THR A 265 29.21 12.30 -34.64
CA THR A 265 28.80 11.73 -33.35
C THR A 265 29.36 10.33 -33.27
N VAL A 266 30.61 10.20 -32.90
CA VAL A 266 31.16 8.91 -32.52
C VAL A 266 30.64 8.68 -31.12
N ILE A 267 29.51 7.98 -31.05
CA ILE A 267 29.05 7.37 -29.81
C ILE A 267 30.07 6.30 -29.48
N TYR A 268 31.07 6.69 -28.71
CA TYR A 268 32.04 5.76 -28.18
C TYR A 268 31.35 5.00 -27.05
N VAL A 269 31.22 3.68 -27.21
CA VAL A 269 31.25 2.79 -26.05
C VAL A 269 32.72 2.73 -25.64
N VAL A 270 33.22 3.76 -24.97
CA VAL A 270 34.53 3.66 -24.33
C VAL A 270 34.35 2.81 -23.08
N ASP A 271 35.16 1.78 -22.87
CA ASP A 271 35.48 1.37 -21.50
C ASP A 271 35.92 2.66 -20.79
N PRO A 272 35.35 3.02 -19.63
CA PRO A 272 35.41 4.38 -19.11
C PRO A 272 36.86 4.83 -18.99
N VAL A 273 37.27 5.76 -19.85
CA VAL A 273 38.55 6.44 -19.71
C VAL A 273 38.44 7.27 -18.44
N PHE A 274 39.44 7.11 -17.58
CA PHE A 274 39.57 7.66 -16.25
C PHE A 274 39.11 9.14 -16.19
N VAL A 275 37.88 9.36 -15.72
CA VAL A 275 37.45 10.68 -15.28
C VAL A 275 37.93 10.80 -13.83
N SER A 276 38.98 11.59 -13.61
CA SER A 276 39.52 11.82 -12.26
C SER A 276 38.41 12.26 -11.29
N GLY A 277 38.26 11.55 -10.18
CA GLY A 277 37.37 11.93 -9.07
C GLY A 277 36.10 11.10 -8.87
N VAL A 278 35.75 10.19 -9.79
CA VAL A 278 34.59 9.31 -9.61
C VAL A 278 35.07 7.86 -9.59
N GLY A 279 34.86 7.15 -8.46
CA GLY A 279 35.18 5.73 -8.36
C GLY A 279 34.22 4.91 -9.22
N TYR A 280 34.68 4.34 -10.33
CA TYR A 280 33.85 3.55 -11.24
C TYR A 280 34.09 2.04 -11.09
N VAL A 281 33.01 1.26 -11.23
CA VAL A 281 33.04 -0.20 -11.32
C VAL A 281 33.05 -0.59 -12.80
N GLY A 282 34.19 -1.06 -13.31
CA GLY A 282 34.33 -1.46 -14.71
C GLY A 282 33.29 -2.50 -15.14
N GLY A 283 32.71 -2.31 -16.33
CA GLY A 283 31.81 -3.27 -16.99
C GLY A 283 30.30 -3.09 -16.75
N LYS A 284 29.85 -2.09 -15.98
CA LYS A 284 28.42 -1.86 -15.71
C LYS A 284 27.84 -0.55 -16.27
N THR A 285 28.67 0.45 -16.52
CA THR A 285 28.21 1.79 -16.88
C THR A 285 28.49 2.07 -18.37
N LYS A 286 27.45 2.36 -19.16
CA LYS A 286 27.58 2.85 -20.55
C LYS A 286 27.17 4.32 -20.59
N THR A 287 28.16 5.20 -20.62
CA THR A 287 27.94 6.66 -20.61
C THR A 287 27.61 7.14 -22.02
N LEU A 288 26.52 7.92 -22.17
CA LEU A 288 26.32 8.75 -23.37
C LEU A 288 27.21 9.98 -23.27
N PHE A 289 27.86 10.35 -24.37
CA PHE A 289 28.54 11.63 -24.47
C PHE A 289 27.77 12.49 -25.45
N GLY A 290 26.99 13.44 -24.91
CA GLY A 290 26.66 14.68 -25.60
C GLY A 290 27.60 15.76 -25.10
N ALA A 291 27.91 16.76 -25.92
CA ALA A 291 28.42 18.04 -25.45
C ALA A 291 27.45 19.09 -25.98
N ILE A 292 26.71 19.73 -25.08
CA ILE A 292 25.96 20.94 -25.42
C ILE A 292 26.93 22.08 -25.22
N THR A 293 27.28 22.81 -26.29
CA THR A 293 28.03 24.08 -26.15
C THR A 293 27.01 25.20 -26.08
N LEU A 294 26.81 25.73 -24.88
CA LEU A 294 26.01 26.95 -24.67
C LEU A 294 26.96 28.14 -24.77
N ARG A 295 26.76 28.98 -25.77
CA ARG A 295 27.46 30.26 -25.91
C ARG A 295 26.56 31.36 -25.34
N ILE A 296 26.93 31.91 -24.20
CA ILE A 296 26.21 33.00 -23.55
C ILE A 296 26.93 34.31 -23.88
N GLU A 297 26.31 35.17 -24.69
CA GLU A 297 26.78 36.52 -24.99
C GLU A 297 25.88 37.51 -24.25
N GLY A 298 26.44 38.27 -23.30
CA GLY A 298 25.73 39.31 -22.56
C GLY A 298 26.58 40.57 -22.46
N THR A 299 25.94 41.73 -22.41
CA THR A 299 26.58 43.05 -22.32
C THR A 299 26.31 43.66 -20.95
N SER A 300 27.33 43.75 -20.08
CA SER A 300 27.22 44.58 -18.87
C SER A 300 28.00 45.88 -19.06
N HIS A 301 27.35 47.02 -18.84
CA HIS A 301 27.89 48.33 -19.20
C HIS A 301 29.17 48.79 -18.48
N LYS A 302 29.84 48.01 -17.62
CA LYS A 302 31.04 48.49 -16.89
C LYS A 302 32.17 47.51 -16.57
N VAL A 303 32.07 46.21 -16.84
CA VAL A 303 33.19 45.28 -16.67
C VAL A 303 33.12 44.27 -17.81
N CYS A 304 34.27 44.07 -18.44
CA CYS A 304 34.46 43.37 -19.70
C CYS A 304 33.78 41.99 -19.76
N ASP A 305 33.11 41.69 -20.89
CA ASP A 305 32.27 40.51 -21.07
C ASP A 305 33.12 39.26 -21.28
N VAL A 306 32.93 38.24 -20.44
CA VAL A 306 33.56 36.94 -20.61
C VAL A 306 32.49 35.97 -21.07
N GLY A 307 32.54 35.54 -22.34
CA GLY A 307 31.73 34.43 -22.80
C GLY A 307 32.08 33.17 -22.01
N PHE A 308 31.11 32.30 -21.77
CA PHE A 308 31.36 30.99 -21.16
C PHE A 308 30.95 29.91 -22.14
N ASP A 309 31.81 28.89 -22.26
CA ASP A 309 31.45 27.63 -22.88
C ASP A 309 31.05 26.68 -21.75
N ALA A 310 29.77 26.36 -21.65
CA ALA A 310 29.34 25.20 -20.86
C ALA A 310 29.37 23.97 -21.77
N SER A 311 29.87 22.84 -21.26
CA SER A 311 29.75 21.51 -21.85
C SER A 311 29.07 20.58 -20.86
N MET A 312 27.96 19.98 -21.27
CA MET A 312 27.23 19.00 -20.47
C MET A 312 27.41 17.59 -21.00
N ILE A 313 27.86 16.66 -20.16
CA ILE A 313 27.95 15.22 -20.42
C ILE A 313 26.85 14.52 -19.62
N VAL A 314 26.06 13.64 -20.26
CA VAL A 314 24.97 12.92 -19.60
C VAL A 314 25.19 11.41 -19.71
N GLY A 315 25.54 10.75 -18.62
CA GLY A 315 25.50 9.29 -18.50
C GLY A 315 24.10 8.79 -18.16
N LEU A 316 23.70 7.65 -18.73
CA LEU A 316 22.51 6.91 -18.32
C LEU A 316 22.93 5.50 -17.90
N GLU A 317 22.44 5.06 -16.74
CA GLU A 317 22.63 3.71 -16.22
C GLU A 317 21.29 3.18 -15.69
N VAL A 318 21.04 1.88 -15.85
CA VAL A 318 19.93 1.22 -15.16
C VAL A 318 20.51 0.64 -13.88
N SER A 319 20.43 1.39 -12.77
CA SER A 319 21.03 1.00 -11.49
C SER A 319 20.31 -0.19 -10.87
N GLU A 320 18.98 -0.20 -11.02
CA GLU A 320 18.07 -1.25 -10.57
C GLU A 320 16.92 -1.41 -11.58
N PRO A 321 16.17 -2.54 -11.56
CA PRO A 321 15.01 -2.70 -12.43
C PRO A 321 14.05 -1.50 -12.32
N ASN A 322 13.69 -0.89 -13.46
CA ASN A 322 12.85 0.31 -13.55
C ASN A 322 13.44 1.60 -12.94
N VAL A 323 14.74 1.65 -12.61
CA VAL A 323 15.38 2.87 -12.13
C VAL A 323 16.47 3.28 -13.11
N VAL A 324 16.28 4.45 -13.74
CA VAL A 324 17.31 5.07 -14.58
C VAL A 324 18.05 6.10 -13.76
N LYS A 325 19.33 5.81 -13.52
CA LYS A 325 20.28 6.78 -13.00
C LYS A 325 20.82 7.62 -14.16
N MET A 326 20.58 8.92 -14.09
CA MET A 326 21.14 9.92 -14.99
C MET A 326 22.27 10.65 -14.28
N THR A 327 23.49 10.52 -14.78
CA THR A 327 24.65 11.25 -14.28
C THR A 327 24.96 12.41 -15.21
N THR A 328 24.65 13.62 -14.78
CA THR A 328 24.92 14.84 -15.55
C THR A 328 26.16 15.53 -15.01
N ARG A 329 27.20 15.63 -15.84
CA ARG A 329 28.37 16.45 -15.57
C ARG A 329 28.26 17.75 -16.37
N ILE A 330 28.35 18.88 -15.69
CA ILE A 330 28.36 20.20 -16.32
C ILE A 330 29.74 20.80 -16.06
N ASP A 331 30.55 20.86 -17.11
CA ASP A 331 31.80 21.59 -17.09
C ASP A 331 31.53 22.98 -17.70
N TRP A 332 32.08 24.04 -17.11
CA TRP A 332 32.15 25.35 -17.76
C TRP A 332 33.60 25.80 -17.83
N SER A 333 33.96 26.43 -18.93
CA SER A 333 35.17 27.21 -19.04
C SER A 333 34.83 28.60 -19.54
N PRO A 334 35.37 29.66 -18.93
CA PRO A 334 35.35 30.97 -19.59
C PRO A 334 36.02 30.82 -20.96
N ASN A 335 35.48 31.49 -21.97
CA ASN A 335 36.12 31.63 -23.26
C ASN A 335 37.48 32.29 -23.00
N TYR A 336 38.52 31.48 -23.21
CA TYR A 336 39.89 31.85 -22.89
C TYR A 336 40.28 33.18 -23.54
N TRP A 337 39.77 33.46 -24.74
CA TRP A 337 40.05 34.70 -25.45
C TRP A 337 39.39 35.91 -24.81
N ASP A 338 38.14 35.79 -24.37
CA ASP A 338 37.42 36.91 -23.75
C ASP A 338 38.04 37.24 -22.38
N ALA A 339 38.36 36.23 -21.58
CA ALA A 339 39.10 36.41 -20.33
C ALA A 339 40.48 37.06 -20.57
N PHE A 340 41.21 36.61 -21.60
CA PHE A 340 42.51 37.19 -21.96
C PHE A 340 42.42 38.67 -22.35
N TRP A 341 41.41 39.05 -23.15
CA TRP A 341 41.20 40.46 -23.54
C TRP A 341 40.73 41.33 -22.38
N CYS A 342 39.92 40.77 -21.48
CA CYS A 342 39.38 41.50 -20.34
C CYS A 342 40.37 41.79 -19.22
N PHE A 343 41.36 40.91 -19.02
CA PHE A 343 42.40 41.09 -17.99
C PHE A 343 43.75 41.56 -18.56
N GLY A 344 43.87 41.60 -19.89
CA GLY A 344 45.05 42.05 -20.63
C GLY A 344 46.26 41.10 -20.52
N PRO A 345 47.25 41.20 -21.43
CA PRO A 345 48.43 40.34 -21.44
C PRO A 345 49.33 40.49 -20.20
N VAL A 346 49.18 41.58 -19.43
CA VAL A 346 49.97 41.86 -18.21
C VAL A 346 49.43 41.11 -16.98
N GLY A 347 48.13 40.83 -16.91
CA GLY A 347 47.51 40.05 -15.83
C GLY A 347 47.82 38.55 -15.90
N GLY A 348 47.99 38.00 -17.11
CA GLY A 348 48.25 36.57 -17.32
C GLY A 348 49.68 36.10 -16.99
N LEU A 349 50.65 37.02 -16.91
CA LEU A 349 52.07 36.69 -16.74
C LEU A 349 52.61 36.87 -15.31
N LEU A 350 51.97 37.67 -14.45
CA LEU A 350 52.62 38.09 -13.20
C LEU A 350 52.28 37.31 -11.94
N LEU A 351 51.08 36.75 -11.74
CA LEU A 351 50.77 35.98 -10.53
C LEU A 351 49.54 35.13 -10.80
N GLY A 352 49.61 33.78 -10.77
CA GLY A 352 48.50 32.87 -10.45
C GLY A 352 47.09 33.13 -11.02
N GLY A 353 46.94 33.98 -12.04
CA GLY A 353 45.67 34.66 -12.33
C GLY A 353 44.71 33.78 -13.10
N LEU A 354 45.24 32.85 -13.91
CA LEU A 354 44.42 31.80 -14.49
C LEU A 354 43.83 30.90 -13.40
N THR A 355 44.61 30.52 -12.38
CA THR A 355 44.09 29.73 -11.25
C THR A 355 43.09 30.51 -10.39
N GLU A 356 43.26 31.83 -10.21
CA GLU A 356 42.28 32.67 -9.53
C GLU A 356 41.01 32.91 -10.37
N ILE A 357 41.11 33.07 -11.69
CA ILE A 357 39.95 33.18 -12.59
C ILE A 357 39.17 31.86 -12.61
N TYR A 358 39.85 30.71 -12.66
CA TYR A 358 39.21 29.40 -12.49
C TYR A 358 38.60 29.22 -11.09
N ALA A 359 39.20 29.80 -10.04
CA ALA A 359 38.66 29.76 -8.67
C ALA A 359 37.53 30.76 -8.40
N LEU A 360 37.47 31.87 -9.15
CA LEU A 360 36.48 32.94 -9.04
C LEU A 360 35.27 32.71 -9.95
N ALA A 361 35.41 31.93 -11.03
CA ALA A 361 34.31 31.42 -11.83
C ALA A 361 33.50 30.43 -10.99
N LYS A 362 32.73 30.98 -10.03
CA LYS A 362 31.82 30.21 -9.19
C LYS A 362 30.87 29.48 -10.11
N THR A 363 30.84 28.18 -9.85
CA THR A 363 29.92 27.23 -10.43
C THR A 363 28.51 27.81 -10.26
N PRO A 364 27.75 28.09 -11.35
CA PRO A 364 26.37 28.53 -11.19
C PRO A 364 25.65 27.54 -10.28
N ASP A 365 24.95 28.04 -9.27
CA ASP A 365 24.24 27.19 -8.33
C ASP A 365 22.91 26.75 -8.95
N PHE A 366 22.98 25.72 -9.80
CA PHE A 366 21.78 25.13 -10.37
C PHE A 366 20.93 24.54 -9.25
N ALA A 367 19.67 24.96 -9.19
CA ALA A 367 18.68 24.32 -8.33
C ALA A 367 18.70 22.81 -8.63
N THR A 368 19.20 22.02 -7.68
CA THR A 368 19.28 20.57 -7.83
C THR A 368 17.84 20.04 -7.76
N PRO A 369 17.32 19.37 -8.80
CA PRO A 369 15.97 18.83 -8.77
C PRO A 369 15.79 17.87 -7.58
N ALA A 370 14.57 17.72 -7.07
CA ALA A 370 14.30 16.94 -5.86
C ALA A 370 14.71 15.45 -5.95
N LEU A 371 14.84 14.90 -7.17
CA LEU A 371 15.29 13.53 -7.46
C LEU A 371 16.79 13.44 -7.79
N CYS A 372 17.52 14.55 -7.65
CA CYS A 372 18.92 14.67 -7.96
C CYS A 372 19.73 14.97 -6.70
N THR A 373 20.96 14.48 -6.70
CA THR A 373 21.97 14.73 -5.67
C THR A 373 23.19 15.33 -6.35
N ARG A 374 23.57 16.54 -5.94
CA ARG A 374 24.83 17.14 -6.37
C ARG A 374 25.97 16.45 -5.63
N THR A 375 26.76 15.65 -6.34
CA THR A 375 27.87 14.89 -5.76
C THR A 375 29.17 15.68 -5.75
N THR A 376 29.37 16.56 -6.74
CA THR A 376 30.44 17.56 -6.77
C THR A 376 29.93 18.87 -7.38
N ASP A 377 30.72 19.93 -7.37
CA ASP A 377 30.34 21.21 -7.98
C ASP A 377 29.96 21.11 -9.46
N HIS A 378 30.47 20.09 -10.17
CA HIS A 378 30.24 19.86 -11.59
C HIS A 378 29.43 18.59 -11.88
N LEU A 379 29.04 17.82 -10.86
CA LEU A 379 28.41 16.52 -11.04
C LEU A 379 27.09 16.45 -10.29
N ILE A 380 26.03 16.19 -11.05
CA ILE A 380 24.67 16.00 -10.57
C ILE A 380 24.24 14.58 -10.94
N GLU A 381 23.89 13.78 -9.93
CA GLU A 381 23.37 12.43 -10.13
C GLU A 381 21.88 12.42 -9.82
N CYS A 382 21.06 12.04 -10.80
CA CYS A 382 19.63 11.94 -10.65
C CYS A 382 19.19 10.49 -10.75
N GLU A 383 18.31 10.05 -9.86
CA GLU A 383 17.69 8.73 -9.96
C GLU A 383 16.20 8.90 -10.26
N TYR A 384 15.83 8.52 -11.47
CA TYR A 384 14.47 8.62 -11.94
C TYR A 384 13.84 7.23 -11.95
N PRO A 385 12.77 6.99 -11.17
CA PRO A 385 11.95 5.82 -11.37
C PRO A 385 11.29 5.93 -12.75
N VAL A 386 11.52 4.94 -13.59
CA VAL A 386 10.88 4.82 -14.91
C VAL A 386 9.72 3.85 -14.77
N GLU A 387 8.54 4.42 -14.56
CA GLU A 387 7.30 3.66 -14.68
C GLU A 387 6.91 3.57 -16.15
N LEU A 388 7.26 2.45 -16.79
CA LEU A 388 6.78 2.16 -18.12
C LEU A 388 5.26 1.91 -18.06
N PRO A 389 4.47 2.49 -18.98
CA PRO A 389 3.04 2.24 -19.03
C PRO A 389 2.77 0.75 -19.21
N PRO A 390 1.70 0.20 -18.61
CA PRO A 390 1.28 -1.16 -18.93
C PRO A 390 0.95 -1.25 -20.43
N LEU A 391 1.34 -2.35 -21.07
CA LEU A 391 0.87 -2.64 -22.41
C LEU A 391 -0.49 -3.31 -22.28
N ASP A 392 -1.56 -2.51 -22.31
CA ASP A 392 -2.90 -3.00 -22.52
C ASP A 392 -3.33 -2.75 -23.98
N PHE A 393 -3.71 -3.80 -24.70
CA PHE A 393 -4.32 -3.65 -26.02
C PHE A 393 -5.79 -3.23 -25.86
N GLY A 394 -6.01 -2.07 -25.21
CA GLY A 394 -7.35 -1.56 -24.88
C GLY A 394 -8.09 -2.38 -23.83
N ALA A 395 -7.37 -3.11 -22.97
CA ALA A 395 -7.98 -3.89 -21.89
C ALA A 395 -8.12 -3.02 -20.62
N PRO A 396 -9.19 -3.20 -19.82
CA PRO A 396 -9.31 -2.51 -18.53
C PRO A 396 -8.28 -2.99 -17.49
N SER A 397 -7.61 -4.11 -17.74
CA SER A 397 -6.62 -4.72 -16.86
C SER A 397 -5.23 -4.77 -17.48
N ARG A 398 -4.20 -4.65 -16.63
CA ARG A 398 -2.79 -4.72 -17.04
C ARG A 398 -2.44 -6.15 -17.46
N LEU A 399 -2.38 -6.42 -18.76
CA LEU A 399 -2.04 -7.74 -19.30
C LEU A 399 -0.54 -8.02 -19.35
N ALA A 400 0.26 -6.96 -19.47
CA ALA A 400 1.70 -7.04 -19.51
C ALA A 400 2.34 -5.86 -18.76
N THR A 401 3.45 -6.17 -18.09
CA THR A 401 4.29 -5.18 -17.40
C THR A 401 5.68 -5.21 -18.01
N PHE A 402 6.12 -4.08 -18.54
CA PHE A 402 7.51 -3.89 -18.94
C PHE A 402 8.37 -3.67 -17.70
N THR A 403 9.51 -4.35 -17.63
CA THR A 403 10.55 -4.06 -16.65
C THR A 403 11.80 -3.65 -17.40
N LEU A 404 12.25 -2.41 -17.22
CA LEU A 404 13.50 -1.92 -17.78
C LEU A 404 14.67 -2.59 -17.04
N THR A 405 15.53 -3.30 -17.76
CA THR A 405 16.70 -3.99 -17.17
C THR A 405 18.02 -3.56 -17.79
N SER A 406 17.99 -2.95 -18.98
CA SER A 406 19.21 -2.55 -19.68
C SER A 406 18.98 -1.32 -20.54
N TYR A 407 20.11 -0.69 -20.89
CA TYR A 407 20.19 0.50 -21.71
C TYR A 407 21.41 0.37 -22.63
N ARG A 408 21.26 0.76 -23.91
CA ARG A 408 22.34 0.70 -24.91
C ARG A 408 22.33 1.94 -25.82
N PRO A 409 23.39 2.75 -25.83
CA PRO A 409 23.52 3.81 -26.81
C PRO A 409 23.91 3.24 -28.19
N THR A 410 23.39 3.83 -29.26
CA THR A 410 23.79 3.63 -30.65
C THR A 410 24.13 4.97 -31.27
N THR A 411 24.83 5.03 -32.40
CA THR A 411 25.27 6.31 -33.03
C THR A 411 24.17 7.30 -33.38
N LYS A 412 22.90 6.87 -33.42
CA LYS A 412 21.75 7.73 -33.78
C LYS A 412 20.58 7.66 -32.80
N ALA A 413 20.63 6.77 -31.82
CA ALA A 413 19.49 6.47 -30.97
C ALA A 413 19.90 5.80 -29.67
N VAL A 414 18.99 5.82 -28.72
CA VAL A 414 19.06 5.11 -27.45
C VAL A 414 18.18 3.87 -27.52
N VAL A 415 18.69 2.72 -27.11
CA VAL A 415 17.88 1.51 -26.92
C VAL A 415 17.63 1.30 -25.42
N LEU A 416 16.37 1.38 -25.02
CA LEU A 416 15.89 0.90 -23.72
C LEU A 416 15.48 -0.56 -23.89
N ALA A 417 15.88 -1.46 -23.00
CA ALA A 417 15.50 -2.87 -23.14
C ALA A 417 15.25 -3.55 -21.80
N GLY A 418 14.49 -4.63 -21.83
CA GLY A 418 13.94 -5.18 -20.60
C GLY A 418 13.28 -6.54 -20.72
N THR A 419 12.65 -6.96 -19.63
CA THR A 419 11.81 -8.16 -19.59
C THR A 419 10.34 -7.78 -19.64
N LEU A 420 9.52 -8.68 -20.21
CA LEU A 420 8.08 -8.53 -20.34
C LEU A 420 7.40 -9.61 -19.50
N SER A 421 6.82 -9.18 -18.39
CA SER A 421 6.05 -10.06 -17.52
C SER A 421 4.59 -10.04 -17.97
N LEU A 422 4.10 -11.20 -18.40
CA LEU A 422 2.71 -11.37 -18.82
C LEU A 422 1.89 -11.91 -17.67
N VAL A 423 0.70 -11.35 -17.45
CA VAL A 423 -0.27 -11.95 -16.53
C VAL A 423 -0.70 -13.28 -17.10
N ALA A 424 -0.62 -14.35 -16.31
CA ALA A 424 -1.21 -15.61 -16.70
C ALA A 424 -2.73 -15.47 -16.66
N VAL A 425 -3.36 -15.41 -17.84
CA VAL A 425 -4.81 -15.50 -17.95
C VAL A 425 -5.15 -16.97 -18.18
N THR A 426 -5.62 -17.62 -17.12
CA THR A 426 -6.27 -18.92 -17.24
C THR A 426 -7.64 -18.72 -17.88
N GLU A 427 -8.12 -19.73 -18.60
CA GLU A 427 -9.48 -19.70 -19.15
C GLU A 427 -10.49 -19.56 -18.00
N ALA A 428 -11.47 -18.68 -18.19
CA ALA A 428 -12.54 -18.50 -17.23
C ALA A 428 -13.50 -19.68 -17.39
N GLU A 429 -13.73 -20.45 -16.33
CA GLU A 429 -14.79 -21.45 -16.31
C GLU A 429 -16.04 -20.88 -15.66
N LEU A 430 -17.19 -21.12 -16.28
CA LEU A 430 -18.48 -20.82 -15.69
C LEU A 430 -18.68 -21.66 -14.42
N SER A 431 -18.83 -20.99 -13.29
CA SER A 431 -19.15 -21.58 -11.99
C SER A 431 -20.60 -21.26 -11.64
N LEU A 432 -21.38 -22.32 -11.40
CA LEU A 432 -22.79 -22.23 -11.06
C LEU A 432 -23.02 -22.89 -9.71
N GLN A 433 -23.36 -22.08 -8.71
CA GLN A 433 -23.89 -22.57 -7.45
C GLN A 433 -25.38 -22.32 -7.45
N HIS A 434 -26.17 -23.35 -7.18
CA HIS A 434 -27.61 -23.23 -7.21
C HIS A 434 -28.27 -23.91 -6.01
N SER A 435 -29.40 -23.35 -5.59
CA SER A 435 -30.31 -23.97 -4.64
C SER A 435 -31.51 -24.55 -5.40
N PRO A 436 -31.91 -25.80 -5.10
CA PRO A 436 -33.10 -26.39 -5.72
C PRO A 436 -34.34 -25.60 -5.30
N LEU A 437 -35.36 -25.62 -6.16
CA LEU A 437 -36.64 -24.97 -5.89
C LEU A 437 -37.40 -25.75 -4.81
N ALA A 438 -37.41 -25.20 -3.59
CA ALA A 438 -38.09 -25.82 -2.45
C ALA A 438 -38.73 -24.78 -1.54
N TRP A 439 -39.85 -25.17 -0.91
CA TRP A 439 -40.52 -24.38 0.13
C TRP A 439 -39.67 -24.34 1.40
N ASP A 440 -39.27 -23.15 1.82
CA ASP A 440 -38.58 -22.91 3.08
C ASP A 440 -38.96 -21.53 3.66
N VAL A 441 -38.39 -21.18 4.81
CA VAL A 441 -38.39 -19.83 5.33
C VAL A 441 -37.37 -19.00 4.57
N GLN A 442 -37.83 -17.91 3.96
CA GLN A 442 -37.07 -16.94 3.19
C GLN A 442 -37.07 -15.58 3.91
N GLY A 443 -36.18 -14.68 3.48
CA GLY A 443 -36.11 -13.30 3.98
C GLY A 443 -34.85 -13.00 4.78
N SER A 444 -34.86 -11.85 5.46
CA SER A 444 -33.77 -11.37 6.32
C SER A 444 -34.29 -11.11 7.73
N CYS A 445 -33.42 -10.63 8.61
CA CYS A 445 -33.78 -10.23 9.96
C CYS A 445 -34.85 -9.15 10.07
N ASP A 446 -35.07 -8.41 8.99
CA ASP A 446 -36.12 -7.40 8.94
C ASP A 446 -37.49 -8.03 8.67
N GLN A 447 -37.53 -9.15 7.94
CA GLN A 447 -38.77 -9.85 7.60
C GLN A 447 -38.48 -11.28 7.12
N PHE A 448 -39.04 -12.27 7.81
CA PHE A 448 -39.10 -13.66 7.33
C PHE A 448 -40.50 -13.98 6.81
N PHE A 449 -40.55 -14.75 5.72
CA PHE A 449 -41.79 -15.28 5.15
C PHE A 449 -41.58 -16.72 4.68
N ILE A 450 -42.66 -17.47 4.50
CA ILE A 450 -42.58 -18.83 3.94
C ILE A 450 -42.78 -18.71 2.44
N GLY A 451 -41.82 -19.23 1.68
CA GLY A 451 -41.84 -19.16 0.23
C GLY A 451 -40.99 -20.26 -0.40
N ALA A 452 -41.24 -20.56 -1.66
CA ALA A 452 -40.29 -21.33 -2.45
C ALA A 452 -39.30 -20.37 -3.10
N ARG A 453 -38.00 -20.64 -2.95
CA ARG A 453 -36.97 -19.87 -3.62
C ARG A 453 -35.96 -20.79 -4.28
N ALA A 454 -35.65 -20.51 -5.53
CA ALA A 454 -34.45 -21.01 -6.18
C ALA A 454 -33.51 -19.84 -6.43
N SER A 455 -32.22 -20.07 -6.27
CA SER A 455 -31.19 -19.09 -6.59
C SER A 455 -30.07 -19.75 -7.37
N VAL A 456 -29.53 -19.03 -8.36
CA VAL A 456 -28.35 -19.42 -9.13
C VAL A 456 -27.35 -18.29 -9.03
N ILE A 457 -26.23 -18.56 -8.38
CA ILE A 457 -25.07 -17.69 -8.39
C ILE A 457 -24.23 -18.07 -9.60
N ILE A 458 -24.15 -17.12 -10.53
CA ILE A 458 -23.38 -17.20 -11.76
C ILE A 458 -22.06 -16.48 -11.52
N ALA A 459 -20.96 -17.20 -11.53
CA ALA A 459 -19.63 -16.64 -11.34
C ALA A 459 -18.66 -17.23 -12.38
N SER A 460 -17.47 -16.66 -12.48
CA SER A 460 -16.36 -17.28 -13.20
C SER A 460 -15.26 -17.69 -12.24
N VAL A 461 -14.58 -18.79 -12.55
CA VAL A 461 -13.38 -19.22 -11.82
C VAL A 461 -12.22 -19.30 -12.83
N PRO A 462 -11.14 -18.52 -12.64
CA PRO A 462 -11.00 -17.43 -11.66
C PRO A 462 -11.94 -16.24 -11.95
N PRO A 463 -12.13 -15.31 -10.98
CA PRO A 463 -12.96 -14.13 -11.16
C PRO A 463 -12.30 -13.16 -12.14
N LEU A 464 -12.61 -13.34 -13.43
CA LEU A 464 -12.19 -12.48 -14.54
C LEU A 464 -13.34 -11.53 -14.89
N HIS A 465 -13.09 -10.49 -15.68
CA HIS A 465 -14.11 -9.59 -16.23
C HIS A 465 -15.00 -10.33 -17.23
N THR A 466 -15.84 -11.21 -16.72
CA THR A 466 -16.77 -12.03 -17.49
C THR A 466 -18.13 -11.37 -17.50
N THR A 467 -18.83 -11.47 -18.63
CA THR A 467 -20.15 -10.88 -18.78
C THR A 467 -21.22 -11.94 -19.02
N SER A 468 -22.41 -11.72 -18.48
CA SER A 468 -23.61 -12.48 -18.81
C SER A 468 -24.16 -12.01 -20.16
N CYS A 469 -24.24 -12.93 -21.10
CA CYS A 469 -24.71 -12.70 -22.45
C CYS A 469 -26.23 -12.90 -22.54
N ARG A 470 -26.70 -14.03 -22.01
CA ARG A 470 -28.12 -14.41 -22.03
C ARG A 470 -28.42 -15.18 -20.75
N ILE A 471 -29.48 -14.79 -20.07
CA ILE A 471 -30.02 -15.50 -18.91
C ILE A 471 -31.52 -15.58 -19.17
N GLU A 472 -32.03 -16.77 -19.42
CA GLU A 472 -33.44 -16.96 -19.72
C GLU A 472 -33.97 -18.27 -19.17
N VAL A 473 -35.27 -18.27 -18.88
CA VAL A 473 -36.00 -19.50 -18.61
C VAL A 473 -36.33 -20.16 -19.94
N ILE A 474 -36.02 -21.44 -20.04
CA ILE A 474 -36.31 -22.28 -21.20
C ILE A 474 -37.37 -23.32 -20.82
N ASP A 475 -38.06 -23.88 -21.81
CA ASP A 475 -39.16 -24.84 -21.64
C ASP A 475 -40.34 -24.32 -20.77
N ASP A 476 -40.56 -22.99 -20.72
CA ASP A 476 -41.61 -22.34 -19.92
C ASP A 476 -42.91 -22.16 -20.72
N GLU A 477 -43.52 -23.26 -21.17
CA GLU A 477 -44.68 -23.25 -22.10
C GLU A 477 -45.86 -22.39 -21.64
N LEU A 478 -46.09 -22.31 -20.33
CA LEU A 478 -47.19 -21.53 -19.74
C LEU A 478 -46.74 -20.12 -19.29
N GLY A 479 -45.46 -19.75 -19.48
CA GLY A 479 -44.90 -18.51 -18.97
C GLY A 479 -44.97 -18.40 -17.44
N PHE A 480 -44.86 -19.53 -16.73
CA PHE A 480 -45.04 -19.61 -15.29
C PHE A 480 -43.82 -19.06 -14.54
N PHE A 481 -42.61 -19.36 -15.02
CA PHE A 481 -41.37 -19.03 -14.31
C PHE A 481 -40.73 -17.72 -14.77
N ALA A 482 -40.76 -17.40 -16.06
CA ALA A 482 -40.09 -16.24 -16.64
C ALA A 482 -40.49 -14.89 -15.99
N PRO A 483 -41.78 -14.62 -15.69
CA PRO A 483 -42.19 -13.38 -15.03
C PRO A 483 -41.69 -13.23 -13.58
N ARG A 484 -41.19 -14.32 -12.97
CA ARG A 484 -40.73 -14.40 -11.58
C ARG A 484 -39.20 -14.45 -11.46
N MET A 485 -38.50 -14.40 -12.59
CA MET A 485 -37.03 -14.35 -12.63
C MET A 485 -36.53 -12.94 -12.29
N VAL A 486 -35.70 -12.83 -11.27
CA VAL A 486 -35.01 -11.59 -10.91
C VAL A 486 -33.51 -11.81 -11.03
N VAL A 487 -32.82 -10.95 -11.78
CA VAL A 487 -31.36 -11.03 -11.97
C VAL A 487 -30.67 -9.84 -11.30
N GLU A 488 -29.90 -10.11 -10.25
CA GLU A 488 -29.19 -9.11 -9.45
C GLU A 488 -27.67 -9.13 -9.74
N PRO A 489 -27.01 -7.96 -9.84
CA PRO A 489 -27.59 -6.63 -10.02
C PRO A 489 -28.21 -6.48 -11.43
N SER A 490 -29.28 -5.69 -11.54
CA SER A 490 -30.05 -5.54 -12.80
C SER A 490 -29.29 -4.79 -13.90
N ASN A 491 -28.42 -3.85 -13.52
CA ASN A 491 -27.75 -2.92 -14.44
C ASN A 491 -26.30 -3.30 -14.79
N SER A 492 -25.81 -4.45 -14.32
CA SER A 492 -24.46 -4.94 -14.66
C SER A 492 -24.56 -6.22 -15.46
N HIS A 493 -23.86 -6.25 -16.59
CA HIS A 493 -23.58 -7.51 -17.28
C HIS A 493 -22.41 -8.26 -16.65
N LEU A 494 -21.63 -7.66 -15.74
CA LEU A 494 -20.46 -8.30 -15.14
C LEU A 494 -20.85 -9.34 -14.09
N LEU A 495 -20.10 -10.45 -14.02
CA LEU A 495 -20.20 -11.46 -12.97
C LEU A 495 -19.43 -11.04 -11.69
N PRO A 496 -19.82 -11.53 -10.50
CA PRO A 496 -20.88 -12.49 -10.24
C PRO A 496 -22.29 -11.89 -10.34
N ARG A 497 -23.26 -12.71 -10.74
CA ARG A 497 -24.69 -12.38 -10.75
C ARG A 497 -25.48 -13.41 -9.95
N THR A 498 -26.60 -13.00 -9.39
CA THR A 498 -27.54 -13.91 -8.73
C THR A 498 -28.87 -13.85 -9.46
N VAL A 499 -29.28 -14.98 -10.03
CA VAL A 499 -30.63 -15.17 -10.56
C VAL A 499 -31.47 -15.78 -9.45
N THR A 500 -32.62 -15.19 -9.16
CA THR A 500 -33.52 -15.68 -8.13
C THR A 500 -34.93 -15.83 -8.66
N PHE A 501 -35.60 -16.88 -8.21
CA PHE A 501 -37.01 -17.14 -8.42
C PHE A 501 -37.64 -17.19 -7.04
N THR A 502 -38.64 -16.35 -6.78
CA THR A 502 -39.31 -16.29 -5.47
C THR A 502 -40.80 -16.48 -5.64
N PHE A 503 -41.36 -17.40 -4.86
CA PHE A 503 -42.78 -17.71 -4.77
C PHE A 503 -43.22 -17.56 -3.32
N GLU A 504 -44.02 -16.55 -3.03
CA GLU A 504 -44.64 -16.40 -1.71
C GLU A 504 -45.87 -17.31 -1.59
N LEU A 505 -46.26 -17.60 -0.34
CA LEU A 505 -47.31 -18.54 0.03
C LEU A 505 -48.65 -18.32 -0.73
N ASP A 506 -48.95 -17.08 -1.13
CA ASP A 506 -50.20 -16.71 -1.83
C ASP A 506 -49.96 -16.10 -3.24
N SER A 507 -48.72 -16.16 -3.74
CA SER A 507 -48.34 -15.51 -5.01
C SER A 507 -48.72 -16.28 -6.28
N VAL A 508 -49.22 -17.51 -6.12
CA VAL A 508 -49.66 -18.38 -7.22
C VAL A 508 -51.08 -18.84 -6.93
N SER A 509 -52.00 -18.56 -7.84
CA SER A 509 -53.38 -19.01 -7.72
C SER A 509 -53.45 -20.54 -7.64
N PRO A 510 -54.27 -21.13 -6.76
CA PRO A 510 -54.54 -22.57 -6.76
C PRO A 510 -55.13 -23.07 -8.10
N ASP A 511 -55.74 -22.18 -8.87
CA ASP A 511 -56.34 -22.44 -10.18
C ASP A 511 -55.38 -22.16 -11.35
N ASP A 512 -54.11 -21.84 -11.08
CA ASP A 512 -53.10 -21.63 -12.13
C ASP A 512 -52.93 -22.88 -13.01
N PRO A 513 -52.96 -22.76 -14.36
CA PRO A 513 -52.81 -23.89 -15.27
C PRO A 513 -51.58 -24.77 -15.01
N TYR A 514 -50.49 -24.21 -14.44
CA TYR A 514 -49.31 -24.96 -14.04
C TYR A 514 -49.64 -26.15 -13.13
N TRP A 515 -50.63 -26.03 -12.24
CA TRP A 515 -50.99 -27.11 -11.31
C TRP A 515 -51.66 -28.32 -11.98
N SER A 516 -52.17 -28.16 -13.21
CA SER A 516 -52.76 -29.26 -13.96
C SER A 516 -51.71 -30.14 -14.66
N ALA A 517 -50.55 -29.56 -15.01
CA ALA A 517 -49.42 -30.25 -15.62
C ALA A 517 -48.09 -29.58 -15.21
N PRO A 518 -47.58 -29.81 -13.98
CA PRO A 518 -46.35 -29.18 -13.50
C PRO A 518 -45.13 -29.64 -14.31
N TYR A 519 -44.26 -28.70 -14.69
CA TYR A 519 -42.98 -28.96 -15.38
C TYR A 519 -41.79 -28.35 -14.62
N PRO A 520 -40.57 -28.90 -14.79
CA PRO A 520 -39.39 -28.41 -14.09
C PRO A 520 -38.92 -27.04 -14.59
N LEU A 521 -38.30 -26.27 -13.70
CA LEU A 521 -37.64 -25.01 -14.03
C LEU A 521 -36.24 -25.27 -14.59
N HIS A 522 -36.03 -24.89 -15.86
CA HIS A 522 -34.73 -24.87 -16.53
C HIS A 522 -34.27 -23.43 -16.79
N LEU A 523 -33.04 -23.12 -16.39
CA LEU A 523 -32.43 -21.81 -16.61
C LEU A 523 -31.24 -21.96 -17.56
N LEU A 524 -31.33 -21.37 -18.75
CA LEU A 524 -30.17 -21.22 -19.63
C LEU A 524 -29.34 -20.03 -19.17
N VAL A 525 -28.09 -20.30 -18.79
CA VAL A 525 -27.10 -19.28 -18.47
C VAL A 525 -26.03 -19.29 -19.54
N GLN A 526 -25.91 -18.20 -20.28
CA GLN A 526 -24.83 -17.96 -21.24
C GLN A 526 -23.98 -16.78 -20.79
N THR A 527 -22.69 -17.02 -20.69
CA THR A 527 -21.68 -16.05 -20.30
C THR A 527 -20.48 -16.16 -21.21
N THR A 528 -19.55 -15.22 -21.10
CA THR A 528 -18.29 -15.27 -21.83
C THR A 528 -17.32 -16.34 -21.30
N ALA A 529 -17.60 -16.88 -20.10
CA ALA A 529 -16.89 -18.03 -19.52
C ALA A 529 -17.56 -19.38 -19.87
N GLY A 530 -18.66 -19.33 -20.63
CA GLY A 530 -19.37 -20.50 -21.12
C GLY A 530 -20.87 -20.47 -20.90
N SER A 531 -21.52 -21.55 -21.32
CA SER A 531 -22.95 -21.76 -21.24
C SER A 531 -23.30 -23.03 -20.47
N SER A 532 -24.43 -23.01 -19.77
CA SER A 532 -24.93 -24.17 -19.07
C SER A 532 -26.43 -24.04 -18.82
N VAL A 533 -27.10 -25.19 -18.78
CA VAL A 533 -28.49 -25.29 -18.35
C VAL A 533 -28.51 -25.73 -16.89
N VAL A 534 -29.13 -24.91 -16.04
CA VAL A 534 -29.33 -25.21 -14.61
C VAL A 534 -30.72 -25.77 -14.41
N HIS A 535 -30.80 -27.02 -13.94
CA HIS A 535 -32.05 -27.67 -13.58
C HIS A 535 -32.37 -27.39 -12.12
N LEU A 536 -33.41 -26.57 -11.86
CA LEU A 536 -33.79 -26.14 -10.51
C LEU A 536 -34.90 -27.01 -9.90
N GLY A 537 -35.41 -27.99 -10.65
CA GLY A 537 -36.48 -28.90 -10.21
C GLY A 537 -37.87 -28.31 -10.41
N LEU A 538 -38.89 -29.02 -9.92
CA LEU A 538 -40.29 -28.64 -10.08
C LEU A 538 -40.84 -27.95 -8.84
N LEU A 539 -41.68 -26.93 -9.01
CA LEU A 539 -42.39 -26.31 -7.89
C LEU A 539 -43.52 -27.24 -7.44
N HIS A 540 -43.40 -27.80 -6.25
CA HIS A 540 -44.49 -28.55 -5.61
C HIS A 540 -45.58 -27.59 -5.09
N ARG A 541 -46.82 -28.09 -4.98
CA ARG A 541 -47.90 -27.36 -4.30
C ARG A 541 -47.47 -26.94 -2.89
N GLN A 542 -48.04 -25.82 -2.45
CA GLN A 542 -47.80 -25.24 -1.14
C GLN A 542 -47.91 -26.31 -0.02
N PRO A 543 -47.01 -26.30 0.97
CA PRO A 543 -47.08 -27.23 2.07
C PRO A 543 -48.34 -26.97 2.91
N GLU A 544 -49.05 -28.03 3.27
CA GLU A 544 -50.24 -27.99 4.11
C GLU A 544 -50.02 -28.74 5.44
N GLY A 545 -50.90 -28.46 6.42
CA GLY A 545 -50.93 -29.16 7.72
C GLY A 545 -49.61 -29.10 8.47
N ALA A 546 -49.12 -30.26 8.92
CA ALA A 546 -47.93 -30.38 9.77
C ALA A 546 -46.65 -29.78 9.15
N LYS A 547 -46.50 -29.83 7.82
CA LYS A 547 -45.33 -29.25 7.13
C LYS A 547 -45.35 -27.72 7.19
N LEU A 548 -46.52 -27.11 6.99
CA LEU A 548 -46.67 -25.66 7.12
C LEU A 548 -46.40 -25.20 8.55
N THR A 549 -46.91 -25.92 9.55
CA THR A 549 -46.66 -25.61 10.97
C THR A 549 -45.17 -25.68 11.31
N ALA A 550 -44.43 -26.65 10.76
CA ALA A 550 -42.99 -26.75 10.97
C ALA A 550 -42.22 -25.56 10.38
N LEU A 551 -42.61 -25.09 9.19
CA LEU A 551 -42.00 -23.90 8.57
C LEU A 551 -42.34 -22.62 9.34
N GLN A 552 -43.57 -22.48 9.85
CA GLN A 552 -43.96 -21.35 10.70
C GLN A 552 -43.14 -21.29 12.00
N LEU A 553 -42.93 -22.43 12.66
CA LEU A 553 -42.08 -22.53 13.84
C LEU A 553 -40.62 -22.16 13.53
N ARG A 554 -40.09 -22.62 12.38
CA ARG A 554 -38.74 -22.26 11.93
C ARG A 554 -38.62 -20.75 11.66
N ALA A 555 -39.62 -20.13 11.06
CA ALA A 555 -39.62 -18.68 10.80
C ALA A 555 -39.61 -17.87 12.11
N ALA A 556 -40.44 -18.25 13.08
CA ALA A 556 -40.43 -17.64 14.40
C ALA A 556 -39.08 -17.82 15.12
N SER A 557 -38.45 -19.00 14.97
CA SER A 557 -37.10 -19.24 15.52
C SER A 557 -36.03 -18.39 14.86
N LEU A 558 -36.05 -18.23 13.53
CA LEU A 558 -35.08 -17.39 12.81
C LEU A 558 -35.24 -15.91 13.18
N GLN A 559 -36.49 -15.43 13.28
CA GLN A 559 -36.78 -14.06 13.69
C GLN A 559 -36.33 -13.78 15.13
N ALA A 560 -36.50 -14.74 16.04
CA ALA A 560 -36.00 -14.64 17.40
C ALA A 560 -34.46 -14.59 17.48
N ASN A 561 -33.77 -15.22 16.52
CA ASN A 561 -32.30 -15.31 16.49
C ASN A 561 -31.64 -14.13 15.75
N CYS A 562 -32.41 -13.32 15.03
CA CYS A 562 -31.89 -12.24 14.19
C CYS A 562 -31.29 -11.04 14.94
N THR A 563 -31.52 -10.97 16.25
CA THR A 563 -30.89 -9.99 17.14
C THR A 563 -29.70 -10.57 17.93
N GLN A 564 -29.18 -11.75 17.55
CA GLN A 564 -28.17 -12.47 18.31
C GLN A 564 -26.78 -12.35 17.65
N ALA A 565 -25.81 -11.75 18.36
CA ALA A 565 -24.45 -11.56 17.85
C ALA A 565 -23.59 -12.83 18.07
N SER A 566 -22.98 -13.39 17.02
CA SER A 566 -22.10 -14.56 17.12
C SER A 566 -20.71 -14.18 17.67
N ASN A 567 -20.29 -14.79 18.78
CA ASN A 567 -18.96 -14.58 19.35
C ASN A 567 -18.09 -15.83 19.23
N GLU A 568 -17.21 -15.85 18.22
CA GLU A 568 -16.27 -16.97 17.99
C GLU A 568 -15.28 -17.21 19.16
N LEU A 569 -15.10 -16.23 20.06
CA LEU A 569 -14.20 -16.31 21.23
C LEU A 569 -14.57 -17.41 22.23
N PHE A 570 -15.87 -17.53 22.47
CA PHE A 570 -16.44 -18.49 23.42
C PHE A 570 -17.09 -19.68 22.69
N GLY A 571 -17.11 -19.64 21.35
CA GLY A 571 -17.52 -20.70 20.45
C GLY A 571 -16.38 -21.68 20.09
N PRO A 572 -16.61 -22.57 19.10
CA PRO A 572 -15.70 -23.67 18.76
C PRO A 572 -14.29 -23.22 18.35
N LYS A 573 -14.17 -22.05 17.71
CA LYS A 573 -12.89 -21.51 17.25
C LYS A 573 -12.01 -21.01 18.39
N SER A 574 -12.60 -20.69 19.54
CA SER A 574 -11.89 -20.16 20.72
C SER A 574 -11.01 -18.95 20.40
N SER A 575 -11.40 -18.16 19.40
CA SER A 575 -10.65 -17.01 18.92
C SER A 575 -11.56 -15.83 18.64
N PHE A 576 -11.07 -14.62 18.92
CA PHE A 576 -11.76 -13.37 18.65
C PHE A 576 -10.86 -12.46 17.84
N ASP A 577 -11.37 -11.95 16.75
CA ASP A 577 -10.61 -11.05 15.93
C ASP A 577 -10.84 -9.58 16.30
N LEU A 578 -9.77 -8.89 16.70
CA LEU A 578 -9.86 -7.49 17.11
C LEU A 578 -10.16 -6.53 15.94
N HIS A 579 -9.97 -6.93 14.67
CA HIS A 579 -10.30 -6.05 13.54
C HIS A 579 -11.81 -5.84 13.37
N TRP A 580 -12.65 -6.79 13.81
CA TRP A 580 -14.13 -6.68 13.72
C TRP A 580 -14.73 -5.64 14.65
N LEU A 581 -13.93 -5.03 15.52
CA LEU A 581 -14.42 -4.13 16.55
C LEU A 581 -14.57 -2.69 16.08
N VAL A 582 -13.84 -2.31 15.02
CA VAL A 582 -13.87 -0.97 14.46
C VAL A 582 -13.70 -1.11 12.95
N ASP A 583 -14.79 -0.91 12.22
CA ASP A 583 -14.80 -0.84 10.76
C ASP A 583 -15.01 0.64 10.33
N PRO A 584 -14.05 1.26 9.61
CA PRO A 584 -12.75 0.72 9.21
C PRO A 584 -11.74 0.70 10.36
N ALA A 585 -10.76 -0.22 10.26
CA ALA A 585 -9.65 -0.30 11.21
C ALA A 585 -8.94 1.07 11.31
N PRO A 586 -8.74 1.63 12.51
CA PRO A 586 -8.22 2.99 12.64
C PRO A 586 -6.73 3.07 12.25
N ASP A 587 -6.39 4.00 11.35
CA ASP A 587 -5.00 4.32 11.01
C ASP A 587 -4.22 4.84 12.23
N GLY A 588 -2.99 4.35 12.47
CA GLY A 588 -2.09 4.83 13.53
C GLY A 588 -2.12 4.03 14.83
N ILE A 589 -1.56 4.58 15.90
CA ILE A 589 -1.36 3.86 17.17
C ILE A 589 -2.68 3.68 17.92
N THR A 590 -3.06 2.43 18.18
CA THR A 590 -4.24 2.08 18.98
C THR A 590 -3.83 1.37 20.27
N LEU A 591 -4.17 1.97 21.40
CA LEU A 591 -4.09 1.32 22.71
C LEU A 591 -5.39 0.53 22.93
N TRP A 592 -5.28 -0.79 22.95
CA TRP A 592 -6.37 -1.70 23.26
C TRP A 592 -6.26 -2.18 24.71
N ASN A 593 -7.37 -2.11 25.45
CA ASN A 593 -7.50 -2.71 26.77
C ASN A 593 -8.76 -3.58 26.78
N GLY A 594 -8.59 -4.86 27.11
CA GLY A 594 -9.68 -5.81 27.26
C GLY A 594 -9.74 -6.36 28.69
N ALA A 595 -10.95 -6.51 29.19
CA ALA A 595 -11.27 -7.25 30.40
C ALA A 595 -12.27 -8.35 30.03
N ILE A 596 -11.91 -9.58 30.34
CA ILE A 596 -12.80 -10.73 30.22
C ILE A 596 -13.29 -11.01 31.63
N THR A 597 -14.60 -11.02 31.84
CA THR A 597 -15.21 -11.37 33.14
C THR A 597 -16.03 -12.65 33.02
N HIS A 598 -16.30 -13.30 34.15
CA HIS A 598 -17.05 -14.56 34.23
C HIS A 598 -16.47 -15.72 33.40
N ALA A 599 -15.17 -15.70 33.09
CA ALA A 599 -14.48 -16.80 32.43
C ALA A 599 -14.09 -17.90 33.45
N THR A 600 -13.83 -19.12 32.97
CA THR A 600 -13.38 -20.23 33.83
C THR A 600 -12.04 -19.89 34.50
N PRO A 601 -11.95 -19.87 35.84
CA PRO A 601 -10.68 -19.71 36.56
C PRO A 601 -9.62 -20.70 36.09
N GLY A 602 -8.38 -20.23 35.94
CA GLY A 602 -7.26 -21.04 35.47
C GLY A 602 -7.16 -21.21 33.96
N SER A 603 -8.14 -20.76 33.16
CA SER A 603 -7.96 -20.63 31.70
C SER A 603 -7.00 -19.48 31.38
N ILE A 604 -6.42 -19.49 30.18
CA ILE A 604 -5.48 -18.46 29.74
C ILE A 604 -6.01 -17.84 28.45
N PHE A 605 -6.06 -16.51 28.41
CA PHE A 605 -6.32 -15.76 27.18
C PHE A 605 -5.01 -15.21 26.64
N GLU A 606 -4.71 -15.51 25.39
CA GLU A 606 -3.50 -15.10 24.70
C GLU A 606 -3.86 -14.07 23.65
N LEU A 607 -3.09 -12.98 23.59
CA LEU A 607 -3.12 -12.05 22.47
C LEU A 607 -2.09 -12.51 21.46
N VAL A 608 -2.52 -12.85 20.25
CA VAL A 608 -1.70 -13.50 19.24
C VAL A 608 -1.64 -12.62 17.99
N ASP A 609 -0.43 -12.38 17.48
CA ASP A 609 -0.27 -11.68 16.20
C ASP A 609 -0.54 -12.60 15.00
N ASN A 610 -0.53 -12.03 13.79
CA ASN A 610 -0.80 -12.76 12.56
C ASN A 610 0.22 -13.86 12.22
N LYS A 611 1.36 -13.94 12.92
CA LYS A 611 2.36 -15.00 12.78
C LYS A 611 2.19 -16.09 13.84
N GLY A 612 1.13 -16.04 14.63
CA GLY A 612 0.91 -16.98 15.73
C GLY A 612 1.77 -16.68 16.96
N ARG A 613 2.47 -15.54 17.01
CA ARG A 613 3.32 -15.19 18.16
C ARG A 613 2.47 -14.56 19.24
N VAL A 614 2.60 -15.09 20.46
CA VAL A 614 1.94 -14.54 21.66
C VAL A 614 2.58 -13.21 22.02
N LEU A 615 1.79 -12.14 21.97
CA LEU A 615 2.19 -10.80 22.39
C LEU A 615 2.02 -10.61 23.90
N GLY A 616 1.02 -11.27 24.48
CA GLY A 616 0.79 -11.31 25.91
C GLY A 616 -0.22 -12.37 26.30
N SER A 617 -0.17 -12.82 27.55
CA SER A 617 -1.07 -13.82 28.12
C SER A 617 -1.68 -13.32 29.42
N ALA A 618 -2.97 -13.55 29.62
CA ALA A 618 -3.69 -13.21 30.84
C ALA A 618 -4.34 -14.46 31.42
N PRO A 619 -3.84 -14.95 32.57
CA PRO A 619 -4.54 -16.01 33.30
C PRO A 619 -5.84 -15.47 33.88
N VAL A 620 -6.89 -16.29 33.85
CA VAL A 620 -8.16 -15.98 34.50
C VAL A 620 -8.02 -16.24 36.00
N GLY A 621 -8.19 -15.19 36.80
CA GLY A 621 -8.16 -15.28 38.26
C GLY A 621 -9.32 -16.08 38.84
N LEU A 622 -9.26 -16.37 40.14
CA LEU A 622 -10.33 -17.08 40.88
C LEU A 622 -11.69 -16.36 40.83
N ASN A 623 -11.68 -15.04 40.63
CA ASN A 623 -12.88 -14.23 40.44
C ASN A 623 -13.46 -14.30 39.01
N GLY A 624 -12.91 -15.16 38.15
CA GLY A 624 -13.33 -15.33 36.76
C GLY A 624 -12.95 -14.16 35.85
N SER A 625 -11.98 -13.32 36.22
CA SER A 625 -11.55 -12.21 35.37
C SER A 625 -10.14 -12.36 34.83
N ALA A 626 -9.94 -12.02 33.55
CA ALA A 626 -8.65 -11.81 32.91
C ALA A 626 -8.58 -10.39 32.32
N ARG A 627 -7.39 -9.79 32.29
CA ARG A 627 -7.18 -8.45 31.72
C ARG A 627 -5.97 -8.46 30.82
N LEU A 628 -6.12 -7.94 29.61
CA LEU A 628 -5.06 -7.80 28.62
C LEU A 628 -4.99 -6.33 28.19
N ALA A 629 -3.77 -5.83 28.00
CA ALA A 629 -3.55 -4.52 27.41
C ALA A 629 -2.51 -4.66 26.31
N ALA A 630 -2.75 -4.05 25.17
CA ALA A 630 -1.83 -4.11 24.05
C ALA A 630 -1.83 -2.83 23.24
N HIS A 631 -0.72 -2.67 22.52
CA HIS A 631 -0.53 -1.60 21.57
C HIS A 631 -0.54 -2.21 20.18
N LEU A 632 -1.47 -1.75 19.36
CA LEU A 632 -1.65 -2.16 17.98
C LEU A 632 -1.17 -1.01 17.10
N ASP A 633 -0.19 -1.28 16.25
CA ASP A 633 0.26 -0.33 15.23
C ASP A 633 -0.67 -0.46 14.02
N GLY A 634 -1.37 0.62 13.65
CA GLY A 634 -2.35 0.62 12.55
C GLY A 634 -1.73 0.35 11.17
N SER A 635 -0.40 0.33 11.04
CA SER A 635 0.29 -0.14 9.83
C SER A 635 0.26 -1.67 9.66
N ALA A 636 -0.06 -2.43 10.71
CA ALA A 636 -0.30 -3.86 10.61
C ALA A 636 -1.69 -4.10 9.99
N ALA A 637 -1.74 -4.13 8.66
CA ALA A 637 -2.94 -4.42 7.86
C ALA A 637 -3.56 -5.83 8.08
N ARG A 638 -3.26 -6.51 9.20
CA ARG A 638 -3.72 -7.87 9.50
C ARG A 638 -4.01 -8.06 10.99
N PRO A 639 -5.02 -8.88 11.32
CA PRO A 639 -5.62 -8.91 12.64
C PRO A 639 -4.75 -9.49 13.76
N VAL A 640 -4.79 -8.83 14.92
CA VAL A 640 -4.40 -9.42 16.20
C VAL A 640 -5.62 -10.11 16.79
N GLN A 641 -5.45 -11.34 17.28
CA GLN A 641 -6.55 -12.16 17.80
C GLN A 641 -6.40 -12.40 19.30
N ILE A 642 -7.52 -12.53 20.00
CA ILE A 642 -7.57 -13.08 21.35
C ILE A 642 -7.87 -14.57 21.20
N VAL A 643 -7.01 -15.44 21.72
CA VAL A 643 -7.20 -16.89 21.69
C VAL A 643 -7.39 -17.40 23.12
N ARG A 644 -8.44 -18.20 23.35
CA ARG A 644 -8.66 -18.90 24.61
C ARG A 644 -7.93 -20.25 24.57
N ARG A 645 -6.95 -20.44 25.45
CA ARG A 645 -6.29 -21.73 25.66
C ARG A 645 -6.87 -22.39 26.92
N ALA A 646 -7.57 -23.52 26.74
CA ALA A 646 -8.04 -24.33 27.86
C ALA A 646 -6.86 -25.00 28.55
N ASN A 647 -6.91 -25.07 29.89
CA ASN A 647 -5.87 -25.76 30.65
C ASN A 647 -6.06 -27.28 30.51
N ALA A 648 -4.99 -28.00 30.15
CA ALA A 648 -5.04 -29.43 29.82
C ALA A 648 -5.53 -30.34 30.97
N THR A 649 -5.59 -29.83 32.20
CA THR A 649 -5.94 -30.59 33.41
C THR A 649 -7.43 -30.57 33.77
N THR A 650 -8.29 -29.84 33.03
CA THR A 650 -9.73 -29.74 33.33
C THR A 650 -10.61 -30.03 32.11
N ALA A 651 -10.15 -30.93 31.23
CA ALA A 651 -10.94 -31.42 30.08
C ALA A 651 -12.10 -32.32 30.55
N GLY A 652 -13.15 -31.71 31.09
CA GLY A 652 -14.37 -32.38 31.53
C GLY A 652 -15.56 -31.43 31.44
N ARG A 653 -16.66 -31.95 30.89
CA ARG A 653 -18.01 -31.42 30.57
C ARG A 653 -18.56 -30.16 31.30
N THR A 654 -18.00 -29.75 32.43
CA THR A 654 -18.33 -28.55 33.22
C THR A 654 -17.90 -27.21 32.59
N ASP A 655 -16.96 -27.20 31.64
CA ASP A 655 -16.52 -25.94 31.01
C ASP A 655 -17.54 -25.30 30.06
N ALA A 656 -18.47 -26.09 29.50
CA ALA A 656 -19.49 -25.60 28.58
C ALA A 656 -20.57 -24.73 29.26
N VAL A 657 -20.86 -24.99 30.54
CA VAL A 657 -21.94 -24.30 31.28
C VAL A 657 -21.48 -22.93 31.80
N ASN A 658 -20.21 -22.78 32.18
CA ASN A 658 -19.66 -21.49 32.60
C ASN A 658 -19.22 -20.60 31.44
N ALA A 659 -18.90 -21.19 30.27
CA ALA A 659 -18.56 -20.42 29.07
C ALA A 659 -19.69 -19.46 28.65
N GLN A 660 -20.97 -19.81 28.89
CA GLN A 660 -22.14 -18.99 28.54
C GLN A 660 -22.26 -17.66 29.28
N LYS A 661 -21.56 -17.44 30.41
CA LYS A 661 -21.65 -16.17 31.16
C LYS A 661 -20.48 -15.22 30.92
N ALA A 662 -19.45 -15.66 30.19
CA ALA A 662 -18.26 -14.86 29.98
C ALA A 662 -18.58 -13.57 29.19
N VAL A 663 -17.97 -12.45 29.56
CA VAL A 663 -18.17 -11.17 28.90
C VAL A 663 -16.84 -10.55 28.53
N LEU A 664 -16.62 -10.21 27.26
CA LEU A 664 -15.51 -9.36 26.85
C LEU A 664 -15.96 -7.90 26.92
N THR A 665 -15.38 -7.13 27.83
CA THR A 665 -15.49 -5.67 27.88
C THR A 665 -14.20 -5.07 27.39
N GLN A 666 -14.26 -4.01 26.59
CA GLN A 666 -13.05 -3.46 26.01
C GLN A 666 -13.13 -1.96 25.73
N ARG A 667 -11.94 -1.37 25.66
CA ARG A 667 -11.74 0.03 25.37
C ARG A 667 -10.53 0.22 24.47
N GLN A 668 -10.77 0.82 23.31
CA GLN A 668 -9.74 1.23 22.39
C GLN A 668 -9.54 2.75 22.47
N ARG A 669 -8.29 3.19 22.48
CA ARG A 669 -7.91 4.60 22.42
C ARG A 669 -6.94 4.80 21.26
N ARG A 670 -7.33 5.63 20.29
CA ARG A 670 -6.44 6.05 19.21
C ARG A 670 -5.54 7.16 19.74
N LEU A 671 -4.24 6.98 19.64
CA LEU A 671 -3.22 7.98 19.99
C LEU A 671 -2.71 8.64 18.71
N ALA A 672 -2.84 9.95 18.63
CA ALA A 672 -2.18 10.73 17.58
C ALA A 672 -0.87 11.29 18.12
N ALA A 673 0.21 11.10 17.37
CA ALA A 673 1.47 11.79 17.63
C ALA A 673 1.25 13.31 17.45
N ARG A 674 1.70 14.10 18.42
CA ARG A 674 1.54 15.56 18.42
C ARG A 674 2.85 16.31 18.37
N GLY A 675 3.88 15.79 19.02
CA GLY A 675 5.18 16.45 19.06
C GLY A 675 6.26 15.55 19.65
N LEU A 676 7.46 16.11 19.78
CA LEU A 676 8.62 15.43 20.32
C LEU A 676 9.41 16.37 21.23
N VAL A 677 9.98 15.82 22.29
CA VAL A 677 10.94 16.50 23.16
C VAL A 677 12.30 15.88 22.94
N ARG A 678 13.30 16.70 22.56
CA ARG A 678 14.70 16.28 22.50
C ARG A 678 15.35 16.53 23.86
N LEU A 679 15.95 15.50 24.42
CA LEU A 679 16.63 15.57 25.70
C LEU A 679 18.11 15.91 25.51
N ALA A 680 18.71 16.58 26.49
CA ALA A 680 20.12 16.94 26.50
C ALA A 680 21.05 15.75 26.75
N GLY A 681 20.52 14.60 27.18
CA GLY A 681 21.25 13.35 27.37
C GLY A 681 20.31 12.14 27.41
N SER A 682 20.87 10.94 27.48
CA SER A 682 20.10 9.69 27.51
C SER A 682 19.17 9.63 28.71
N CYS A 683 17.88 9.49 28.46
CA CYS A 683 16.80 9.36 29.42
C CYS A 683 16.96 8.07 30.23
N ARG A 684 17.03 8.21 31.55
CA ARG A 684 17.00 7.11 32.52
C ARG A 684 15.58 6.86 33.01
N SER A 685 14.84 7.94 33.26
CA SER A 685 13.44 7.89 33.67
C SER A 685 12.71 9.13 33.16
N ALA A 686 11.43 8.96 32.87
CA ALA A 686 10.53 10.04 32.50
C ALA A 686 9.19 9.84 33.20
N GLN A 687 8.60 10.94 33.65
CA GLN A 687 7.30 10.97 34.29
C GLN A 687 6.50 12.19 33.84
N LEU A 688 5.18 12.03 33.84
CA LEU A 688 4.23 13.11 33.57
C LEU A 688 3.40 13.37 34.81
N GLU A 689 3.30 14.64 35.20
CA GLU A 689 2.53 15.09 36.36
C GLU A 689 1.70 16.33 36.00
N LEU A 690 0.55 16.50 36.67
CA LEU A 690 -0.25 17.72 36.59
C LEU A 690 0.15 18.63 37.76
N VAL A 691 0.80 19.76 37.46
CA VAL A 691 1.32 20.73 38.43
C VAL A 691 0.68 22.08 38.14
N ASP A 692 -0.12 22.62 39.06
CA ASP A 692 -0.80 23.91 38.90
C ASP A 692 -1.55 24.07 37.56
N ARG A 693 -2.23 23.00 37.12
CA ARG A 693 -2.94 22.88 35.82
C ARG A 693 -2.05 22.74 34.58
N MET A 694 -0.72 22.74 34.73
CA MET A 694 0.22 22.42 33.66
C MET A 694 0.56 20.94 33.67
N ILE A 695 0.68 20.33 32.49
CA ILE A 695 1.19 18.97 32.35
C ILE A 695 2.69 19.06 32.16
N VAL A 696 3.45 18.62 33.17
CA VAL A 696 4.91 18.71 33.19
C VAL A 696 5.52 17.34 32.94
N LEU A 697 6.32 17.24 31.88
CA LEU A 697 7.22 16.12 31.64
C LEU A 697 8.52 16.36 32.42
N THR A 698 8.79 15.50 33.39
CA THR A 698 10.08 15.46 34.08
C THR A 698 10.90 14.32 33.50
N ALA A 699 12.06 14.64 32.91
CA ALA A 699 12.98 13.68 32.34
C ALA A 699 14.31 13.71 33.11
N VAL A 700 14.71 12.57 33.68
CA VAL A 700 16.04 12.40 34.26
C VAL A 700 16.94 11.81 33.20
N THR A 701 18.00 12.55 32.88
CA THR A 701 18.98 12.22 31.86
C THR A 701 20.33 11.92 32.50
N THR A 702 21.28 11.44 31.70
CA THR A 702 22.69 11.31 32.13
C THR A 702 23.36 12.64 32.48
N ARG A 703 22.78 13.79 32.11
CA ARG A 703 23.32 15.13 32.39
C ARG A 703 22.61 15.87 33.52
N GLY A 704 21.53 15.32 34.06
CA GLY A 704 20.72 15.96 35.10
C GLY A 704 19.22 15.83 34.83
N VAL A 705 18.44 16.78 35.30
CA VAL A 705 16.98 16.75 35.22
C VAL A 705 16.47 17.85 34.30
N GLU A 706 15.51 17.53 33.45
CA GLU A 706 14.83 18.47 32.58
C GLU A 706 13.32 18.47 32.85
N PHE A 707 12.73 19.66 32.86
CA PHE A 707 11.30 19.87 33.02
C PHE A 707 10.77 20.52 31.75
N HIS A 708 9.71 19.95 31.18
CA HIS A 708 9.06 20.47 29.99
C HIS A 708 7.57 20.64 30.26
N ASP A 709 7.02 21.81 29.94
CA ASP A 709 5.58 22.00 29.82
C ASP A 709 5.13 21.34 28.52
N VAL A 710 4.29 20.33 28.65
CA VAL A 710 3.69 19.57 27.55
C VAL A 710 2.17 19.68 27.54
N SER A 711 1.62 20.72 28.19
CA SER A 711 0.18 21.02 28.18
C SER A 711 -0.34 21.26 26.75
N ALA A 712 0.50 21.85 25.90
CA ALA A 712 0.33 21.91 24.45
C ALA A 712 1.35 20.96 23.79
N PRO A 713 1.01 19.68 23.55
CA PRO A 713 1.99 18.66 23.16
C PRO A 713 2.57 18.83 21.74
N ASP A 714 1.96 19.68 20.91
CA ASP A 714 2.51 20.13 19.63
C ASP A 714 3.59 21.21 19.77
N ARG A 715 3.67 21.86 20.93
CA ARG A 715 4.62 22.94 21.23
C ARG A 715 5.22 22.78 22.64
N PRO A 716 5.96 21.68 22.92
CA PRO A 716 6.55 21.49 24.22
C PRO A 716 7.57 22.59 24.54
N ARG A 717 7.58 23.08 25.78
CA ARG A 717 8.46 24.17 26.22
C ARG A 717 9.33 23.71 27.38
N VAL A 718 10.64 23.94 27.29
CA VAL A 718 11.55 23.71 28.41
C VAL A 718 11.23 24.72 29.52
N LEU A 719 10.92 24.24 30.71
CA LEU A 719 10.69 25.06 31.91
C LEU A 719 12.00 25.30 32.67
N SER A 720 12.77 24.23 32.88
CA SER A 720 13.99 24.28 33.67
C SER A 720 14.91 23.11 33.34
N ARG A 721 16.21 23.29 33.58
CA ARG A 721 17.23 22.26 33.55
C ARG A 721 18.10 22.37 34.79
N VAL A 722 18.27 21.25 35.48
CA VAL A 722 19.14 21.15 36.65
C VAL A 722 20.27 20.20 36.31
N ALA A 723 21.48 20.74 36.16
CA ALA A 723 22.68 19.93 35.98
C ALA A 723 23.04 19.27 37.31
N ALA A 724 22.94 17.94 37.37
CA ALA A 724 23.24 17.17 38.56
C ALA A 724 23.66 15.75 38.16
N THR A 725 24.74 15.26 38.76
CA THR A 725 25.25 13.90 38.55
C THR A 725 24.64 12.95 39.59
N GLY A 726 24.57 11.66 39.27
CA GLY A 726 24.05 10.64 40.20
C GLY A 726 22.55 10.73 40.49
N VAL A 727 21.80 11.58 39.76
CA VAL A 727 20.34 11.68 39.91
C VAL A 727 19.66 10.42 39.38
N ARG A 728 18.71 9.91 40.16
CA ARG A 728 17.93 8.70 39.89
C ARG A 728 16.47 9.01 39.59
N GLY A 729 15.94 10.11 40.13
CA GLY A 729 14.59 10.56 39.87
C GLY A 729 14.36 12.01 40.27
N ALA A 730 13.25 12.58 39.83
CA ALA A 730 12.79 13.91 40.20
C ALA A 730 11.27 14.00 40.07
N LEU A 731 10.64 14.85 40.90
CA LEU A 731 9.20 15.13 40.90
C LEU A 731 8.88 16.57 41.33
N ALA A 732 7.65 17.02 41.10
CA ALA A 732 7.20 18.31 41.57
C ALA A 732 6.80 18.27 43.07
N TRP A 733 7.38 19.17 43.87
CA TRP A 733 7.20 19.21 45.34
C TRP A 733 6.88 20.62 45.83
N GLY A 734 5.66 20.83 46.33
CA GLY A 734 5.20 22.18 46.68
C GLY A 734 5.27 23.12 45.47
N ARG A 735 5.96 24.26 45.64
CA ARG A 735 6.26 25.21 44.55
C ARG A 735 7.62 24.97 43.88
N GLY A 736 8.32 23.92 44.29
CA GLY A 736 9.68 23.62 43.90
C GLY A 736 9.81 22.28 43.18
N ILE A 737 11.06 21.92 42.95
CA ILE A 737 11.47 20.66 42.35
C ILE A 737 12.21 19.86 43.41
N LEU A 738 11.82 18.60 43.55
CA LEU A 738 12.53 17.64 44.37
C LEU A 738 13.18 16.61 43.46
N TYR A 739 14.50 16.43 43.60
CA TYR A 739 15.24 15.39 42.90
C TYR A 739 16.06 14.58 43.87
N TRP A 740 16.31 13.33 43.52
CA TRP A 740 16.98 12.38 44.40
C TRP A 740 17.99 11.51 43.68
N GLY A 741 18.96 10.99 44.42
CA GLY A 741 20.00 10.13 43.89
C GLY A 741 21.03 9.72 44.95
N GLU A 742 22.29 9.63 44.53
CA GLU A 742 23.38 9.11 45.35
C GLU A 742 23.73 10.00 46.55
N GLY A 743 23.63 11.33 46.43
CA GLY A 743 23.81 12.24 47.56
C GLY A 743 22.51 12.57 48.33
N GLY A 744 21.45 11.80 48.07
CA GLY A 744 20.17 11.88 48.78
C GLY A 744 19.11 12.72 48.07
N VAL A 745 18.35 13.52 48.81
CA VAL A 745 17.22 14.32 48.32
C VAL A 745 17.54 15.81 48.42
N TRP A 746 17.22 16.56 47.38
CA TRP A 746 17.32 18.02 47.38
C TRP A 746 16.04 18.65 46.88
N CYS A 747 15.58 19.69 47.58
CA CYS A 747 14.45 20.52 47.17
C CYS A 747 14.91 21.93 46.78
N SER A 748 14.71 22.29 45.52
CA SER A 748 14.96 23.65 45.02
C SER A 748 13.64 24.41 44.88
N PRO A 749 13.51 25.66 45.40
CA PRO A 749 14.55 26.52 45.96
C PRO A 749 14.71 26.44 47.49
N HIS A 750 13.91 25.62 48.19
CA HIS A 750 13.80 25.66 49.65
C HIS A 750 15.06 25.23 50.42
N GLY A 751 16.03 24.59 49.77
CA GLY A 751 17.31 24.20 50.36
C GLY A 751 17.24 23.02 51.34
N ALA A 752 16.03 22.52 51.63
CA ALA A 752 15.84 21.32 52.44
C ALA A 752 16.49 20.11 51.75
N ARG A 753 17.27 19.34 52.52
CA ARG A 753 18.01 18.18 52.02
C ARG A 753 17.96 16.99 52.98
N ILE A 754 17.96 15.80 52.41
CA ILE A 754 18.21 14.54 53.12
C ILE A 754 19.51 13.99 52.53
N GLU A 755 20.54 13.77 53.32
CA GLU A 755 21.87 13.37 52.81
C GLU A 755 21.99 11.87 52.52
N GLN A 756 21.05 11.07 53.01
CA GLN A 756 21.03 9.63 52.78
C GLN A 756 20.67 9.32 51.32
N ALA A 757 21.47 8.47 50.67
CA ALA A 757 21.21 8.01 49.31
C ALA A 757 19.80 7.41 49.15
N VAL A 758 19.09 7.87 48.11
CA VAL A 758 17.72 7.46 47.80
C VAL A 758 17.69 6.73 46.47
N MET A 759 17.07 5.55 46.46
CA MET A 759 16.92 4.72 45.26
C MET A 759 15.68 5.12 44.45
N ALA A 760 14.56 5.37 45.12
CA ALA A 760 13.30 5.78 44.51
C ALA A 760 12.53 6.69 45.48
N ALA A 761 11.68 7.55 44.94
CA ALA A 761 10.79 8.40 45.72
C ALA A 761 9.41 8.48 45.06
N GLU A 762 8.36 8.56 45.87
CA GLU A 762 6.98 8.65 45.41
C GLU A 762 6.21 9.66 46.26
N ARG A 763 5.36 10.47 45.60
CA ARG A 763 4.52 11.47 46.26
C ARG A 763 3.13 10.90 46.58
N ARG A 764 2.71 11.09 47.84
CA ARG A 764 1.38 10.73 48.34
C ARG A 764 0.76 11.94 49.06
N GLY A 765 0.03 12.77 48.32
CA GLY A 765 -0.51 14.01 48.87
C GLY A 765 0.61 14.96 49.28
N ASP A 766 0.67 15.28 50.57
CA ASP A 766 1.74 16.09 51.19
C ASP A 766 2.87 15.24 51.80
N LEU A 767 2.82 13.93 51.62
CA LEU A 767 3.84 13.00 52.09
C LEU A 767 4.79 12.59 50.97
N LEU A 768 6.06 12.44 51.33
CA LEU A 768 7.10 11.91 50.48
C LEU A 768 7.52 10.54 51.00
N VAL A 769 7.38 9.51 50.18
CA VAL A 769 7.85 8.17 50.51
C VAL A 769 9.16 7.94 49.78
N LEU A 770 10.20 7.58 50.52
CA LEU A 770 11.55 7.33 50.02
C LEU A 770 11.89 5.85 50.18
N LEU A 771 12.55 5.29 49.16
CA LEU A 771 13.21 4.00 49.23
C LEU A 771 14.71 4.24 49.42
N THR A 772 15.21 3.96 50.62
CA THR A 772 16.62 4.07 51.01
C THR A 772 17.24 2.70 51.15
N ALA A 773 18.56 2.58 51.30
CA ALA A 773 19.21 1.27 51.47
C ALA A 773 18.72 0.40 52.65
N ARG A 774 18.00 0.97 53.63
CA ARG A 774 17.42 0.23 54.77
C ARG A 774 15.99 -0.25 54.51
N GLY A 775 15.29 0.34 53.54
CA GLY A 775 13.87 0.14 53.33
C GLY A 775 13.15 1.45 53.04
N VAL A 776 11.90 1.54 53.48
CA VAL A 776 11.02 2.67 53.21
C VAL A 776 11.04 3.67 54.35
N SER A 777 11.18 4.96 54.05
CA SER A 777 10.94 6.05 54.99
C SER A 777 9.86 6.99 54.46
N VAL A 778 8.98 7.46 55.35
CA VAL A 778 7.90 8.38 55.03
C VAL A 778 8.23 9.72 55.67
N HIS A 779 8.11 10.78 54.89
CA HIS A 779 8.42 12.14 55.30
C HIS A 779 7.22 13.07 55.09
N ASP A 780 7.11 14.09 55.93
CA ASP A 780 6.12 15.15 55.77
C ASP A 780 6.51 16.16 54.66
N ARG A 781 5.70 17.22 54.51
CA ARG A 781 5.92 18.28 53.51
C ARG A 781 7.27 18.97 53.64
N ASP A 782 7.75 19.09 54.87
CA ASP A 782 8.97 19.80 55.24
C ASP A 782 10.18 18.83 55.32
N LEU A 783 10.00 17.59 54.85
CA LEU A 783 10.96 16.50 54.78
C LEU A 783 11.34 15.89 56.14
N HIS A 784 10.59 16.14 57.22
CA HIS A 784 10.81 15.47 58.49
C HIS A 784 10.34 14.00 58.41
N PRO A 785 11.11 13.04 58.92
CA PRO A 785 10.71 11.64 58.94
C PRO A 785 9.56 11.43 59.93
N ILE A 786 8.47 10.80 59.48
CA ILE A 786 7.28 10.51 60.29
C ILE A 786 7.04 9.01 60.48
N GLY A 787 7.61 8.15 59.63
CA GLY A 787 7.47 6.70 59.72
C GLY A 787 8.46 5.97 58.83
N GLY A 788 8.53 4.64 58.95
CA GLY A 788 9.39 3.81 58.12
C GLY A 788 9.19 2.31 58.34
N LEU A 789 9.73 1.52 57.42
CA LEU A 789 9.71 0.06 57.43
C LEU A 789 11.01 -0.45 56.82
N ASP A 790 11.78 -1.21 57.59
CA ASP A 790 12.94 -1.93 57.07
C ASP A 790 12.47 -3.05 56.14
N LEU A 791 13.01 -3.08 54.92
CA LEU A 791 12.58 -4.00 53.87
C LEU A 791 13.73 -4.23 52.88
N GLU A 792 14.01 -5.49 52.55
CA GLU A 792 14.93 -5.82 51.47
C GLU A 792 14.33 -5.44 50.12
N HIS A 793 15.11 -4.80 49.24
CA HIS A 793 14.64 -4.36 47.93
C HIS A 793 15.75 -4.36 46.88
N THR A 794 15.37 -4.34 45.60
CA THR A 794 16.29 -4.17 44.46
C THR A 794 16.36 -2.73 43.96
N GLY A 795 15.66 -1.80 44.62
CA GLY A 795 15.81 -0.36 44.39
C GLY A 795 14.77 0.28 43.47
N HIS A 796 13.67 -0.42 43.14
CA HIS A 796 12.56 0.17 42.39
C HIS A 796 11.30 0.26 43.26
N MET A 797 10.63 1.40 43.16
CA MET A 797 9.34 1.67 43.81
C MET A 797 8.42 2.35 42.81
N MET A 798 7.13 2.05 42.87
CA MET A 798 6.11 2.66 42.03
C MET A 798 4.77 2.75 42.76
N ARG A 799 4.10 3.89 42.65
CA ARG A 799 2.76 4.06 43.22
C ARG A 799 1.70 3.27 42.44
N ALA A 800 0.88 2.52 43.18
CA ALA A 800 -0.24 1.73 42.68
C ALA A 800 -1.51 2.10 43.45
N GLY A 801 -2.18 3.18 43.06
CA GLY A 801 -3.34 3.70 43.79
C GLY A 801 -2.93 4.28 45.14
N HIS A 802 -3.47 3.73 46.23
CA HIS A 802 -3.08 4.08 47.61
C HIS A 802 -1.96 3.18 48.17
N LEU A 803 -1.52 2.20 47.39
CA LEU A 803 -0.49 1.24 47.74
C LEU A 803 0.82 1.56 47.01
N LEU A 804 1.93 1.03 47.52
CA LEU A 804 3.25 1.14 46.89
C LEU A 804 3.75 -0.24 46.52
N ALA A 805 4.16 -0.40 45.27
CA ALA A 805 4.82 -1.62 44.82
C ALA A 805 6.33 -1.42 44.88
N ILE A 806 7.05 -2.35 45.50
CA ILE A 806 8.49 -2.32 45.69
C ILE A 806 9.07 -3.62 45.15
N SER A 807 10.13 -3.51 44.35
CA SER A 807 10.83 -4.69 43.83
C SER A 807 11.75 -5.27 44.90
N THR A 808 11.69 -6.58 45.09
CA THR A 808 12.54 -7.34 46.02
C THR A 808 13.34 -8.39 45.25
N SER A 809 14.30 -9.04 45.90
CA SER A 809 15.05 -10.15 45.32
C SER A 809 14.15 -11.34 44.93
N SER A 810 13.02 -11.50 45.63
CA SER A 810 12.00 -12.54 45.38
C SER A 810 10.89 -12.11 44.41
N GLY A 811 10.80 -10.83 44.01
CA GLY A 811 9.80 -10.35 43.08
C GLY A 811 9.26 -8.97 43.44
N LEU A 812 8.00 -8.91 43.90
CA LEU A 812 7.29 -7.68 44.22
C LEU A 812 6.66 -7.74 45.61
N THR A 813 6.90 -6.73 46.44
CA THR A 813 6.19 -6.51 47.70
C THR A 813 5.32 -5.27 47.58
N VAL A 814 4.06 -5.38 48.00
CA VAL A 814 3.11 -4.27 48.07
C VAL A 814 3.00 -3.79 49.50
N LEU A 815 3.19 -2.49 49.70
CA LEU A 815 3.04 -1.82 50.98
C LEU A 815 1.75 -0.99 51.02
N ASP A 816 1.08 -1.06 52.16
CA ASP A 816 0.07 -0.08 52.54
C ASP A 816 0.74 1.04 53.34
N THR A 817 0.57 2.26 52.85
CA THR A 817 1.07 3.48 53.48
C THR A 817 -0.06 4.40 53.94
N THR A 818 -1.28 3.86 54.10
CA THR A 818 -2.45 4.61 54.59
C THR A 818 -2.24 5.21 55.97
N VAL A 819 -1.55 4.48 56.84
CA VAL A 819 -1.03 4.98 58.11
C VAL A 819 0.44 5.32 57.92
N ALA A 820 0.73 6.60 57.70
CA ALA A 820 2.05 7.09 57.30
C ALA A 820 3.16 6.78 58.33
N GLU A 821 2.79 6.77 59.60
CA GLU A 821 3.68 6.50 60.73
C GLU A 821 4.04 5.01 60.84
N ARG A 822 3.23 4.13 60.23
CA ARG A 822 3.36 2.68 60.33
C ARG A 822 3.06 2.00 58.98
N PRO A 823 3.91 2.23 57.96
CA PRO A 823 3.79 1.52 56.70
C PRO A 823 3.88 0.00 56.92
N ALA A 824 3.00 -0.76 56.29
CA ALA A 824 2.86 -2.20 56.52
C ALA A 824 2.90 -2.99 55.21
N ILE A 825 3.41 -4.22 55.25
CA ILE A 825 3.38 -5.13 54.10
C ILE A 825 1.94 -5.60 53.89
N ALA A 826 1.38 -5.26 52.74
CA ALA A 826 0.02 -5.62 52.35
C ALA A 826 -0.03 -6.96 51.59
N GLY A 827 1.08 -7.35 50.95
CA GLY A 827 1.26 -8.66 50.34
C GLY A 827 2.53 -8.74 49.50
N SER A 828 2.90 -9.94 49.06
CA SER A 828 4.04 -10.17 48.16
C SER A 828 3.65 -11.09 47.01
N LEU A 829 4.32 -10.93 45.87
CA LEU A 829 4.15 -11.71 44.65
C LEU A 829 5.51 -12.11 44.13
N GLU A 830 5.74 -13.42 44.02
CA GLU A 830 6.95 -13.94 43.39
C GLU A 830 6.94 -13.62 41.88
N LEU A 831 8.04 -13.04 41.41
CA LEU A 831 8.24 -12.69 40.01
C LEU A 831 9.70 -12.95 39.63
N PRO A 832 9.98 -13.20 38.33
CA PRO A 832 11.36 -13.18 37.83
C PRO A 832 12.05 -11.86 38.18
N SER A 833 13.38 -11.86 38.23
CA SER A 833 14.22 -10.73 38.65
C SER A 833 13.75 -9.39 38.08
N VAL A 834 13.08 -8.60 38.92
CA VAL A 834 12.46 -7.33 38.55
C VAL A 834 13.55 -6.27 38.38
N THR A 835 13.76 -5.83 37.13
CA THR A 835 14.76 -4.82 36.73
C THR A 835 14.19 -3.40 36.66
N GLY A 836 12.88 -3.24 36.89
CA GLY A 836 12.24 -1.94 36.95
C GLY A 836 10.74 -2.02 37.21
N LEU A 837 10.19 -0.94 37.76
CA LEU A 837 8.74 -0.76 37.92
C LEU A 837 8.24 0.45 37.13
N ARG A 838 7.05 0.33 36.55
CA ARG A 838 6.37 1.39 35.79
C ARG A 838 4.90 1.43 36.17
N LYS A 839 4.28 2.60 36.04
CA LYS A 839 2.84 2.74 36.29
C LYS A 839 2.04 1.97 35.24
N GLY A 840 1.11 1.10 35.67
CA GLY A 840 0.19 0.43 34.76
C GLY A 840 -0.88 1.41 34.27
N THR A 841 -1.03 1.54 32.96
CA THR A 841 -1.99 2.45 32.33
C THR A 841 -3.18 1.67 31.75
N THR A 842 -3.91 0.95 32.61
CA THR A 842 -5.16 0.30 32.20
C THR A 842 -6.35 1.22 32.45
N ALA A 843 -7.43 1.07 31.67
CA ALA A 843 -8.55 2.01 31.65
C ALA A 843 -9.28 2.16 32.99
N ASP A 844 -9.28 1.12 33.82
CA ASP A 844 -10.20 0.98 34.97
C ASP A 844 -9.52 0.51 36.26
N ALA A 845 -8.21 0.27 36.27
CA ALA A 845 -7.50 -0.18 37.48
C ALA A 845 -6.68 0.97 38.09
N THR A 846 -7.10 1.41 39.27
CA THR A 846 -6.42 2.46 40.03
C THR A 846 -5.10 2.00 40.65
N ALA A 847 -4.85 0.68 40.72
CA ALA A 847 -3.70 0.08 41.42
C ALA A 847 -2.95 -0.95 40.58
N THR A 848 -2.52 -0.60 39.35
CA THR A 848 -1.68 -1.49 38.51
C THR A 848 -0.26 -0.98 38.33
N VAL A 849 0.69 -1.91 38.28
CA VAL A 849 2.10 -1.67 37.96
C VAL A 849 2.59 -2.65 36.90
N ILE A 850 3.55 -2.22 36.09
CA ILE A 850 4.28 -3.08 35.15
C ILE A 850 5.64 -3.36 35.77
N ALA A 851 5.89 -4.62 36.12
CA ALA A 851 7.19 -5.11 36.53
C ALA A 851 7.98 -5.53 35.29
N LEU A 852 9.14 -4.92 35.07
CA LEU A 852 10.04 -5.24 33.97
C LEU A 852 11.03 -6.32 34.39
N HIS A 853 11.32 -7.23 33.48
CA HIS A 853 12.32 -8.29 33.63
C HIS A 853 13.33 -8.17 32.49
N GLU A 854 14.44 -8.92 32.53
CA GLU A 854 15.46 -8.88 31.47
C GLU A 854 14.90 -9.14 30.05
N ARG A 855 13.90 -10.04 29.94
CA ARG A 855 13.34 -10.47 28.67
C ARG A 855 11.86 -10.13 28.47
N GLY A 856 11.22 -9.38 29.36
CA GLY A 856 9.77 -9.20 29.27
C GLY A 856 9.18 -8.28 30.32
N ALA A 857 7.88 -8.38 30.53
CA ALA A 857 7.19 -7.62 31.56
C ALA A 857 5.97 -8.36 32.12
N THR A 858 5.60 -8.05 33.36
CA THR A 858 4.38 -8.54 34.01
C THR A 858 3.54 -7.35 34.44
N LEU A 859 2.28 -7.31 34.00
CA LEU A 859 1.28 -6.38 34.55
C LEU A 859 0.71 -6.99 35.83
N VAL A 860 0.82 -6.26 36.93
CA VAL A 860 0.40 -6.68 38.28
C VAL A 860 -0.65 -5.71 38.78
N GLU A 861 -1.73 -6.25 39.35
CA GLU A 861 -2.62 -5.47 40.22
C GLU A 861 -2.06 -5.57 41.64
N ALA A 862 -1.71 -4.42 42.20
CA ALA A 862 -1.12 -4.31 43.53
C ALA A 862 -2.18 -4.40 44.63
N GLY A 863 -3.15 -5.31 44.51
CA GLY A 863 -4.16 -5.56 45.55
C GLY A 863 -3.59 -6.29 46.76
N THR A 864 -4.47 -6.73 47.65
CA THR A 864 -4.12 -7.51 48.85
C THR A 864 -4.84 -8.88 48.81
N PRO A 865 -4.19 -9.95 48.32
CA PRO A 865 -2.81 -10.03 47.84
C PRO A 865 -2.62 -9.47 46.40
N PRO A 866 -1.38 -9.12 46.02
CA PRO A 866 -1.06 -8.73 44.65
C PRO A 866 -1.28 -9.88 43.67
N ARG A 867 -1.73 -9.58 42.44
CA ARG A 867 -1.99 -10.60 41.42
C ARG A 867 -1.45 -10.24 40.05
N VAL A 868 -0.97 -11.24 39.31
CA VAL A 868 -0.61 -11.10 37.90
C VAL A 868 -1.88 -10.94 37.07
N LEU A 869 -1.97 -9.84 36.32
CA LEU A 869 -3.03 -9.63 35.33
C LEU A 869 -2.62 -10.12 33.94
N ALA A 870 -1.38 -9.85 33.54
CA ALA A 870 -0.86 -10.29 32.24
C ALA A 870 0.67 -10.46 32.27
N ARG A 871 1.18 -11.31 31.38
CA ARG A 871 2.60 -11.51 31.10
C ARG A 871 2.89 -11.19 29.63
N TYR A 872 4.02 -10.54 29.38
CA TYR A 872 4.47 -10.14 28.06
C TYR A 872 5.89 -10.61 27.81
N ASP A 873 6.10 -11.26 26.67
CA ASP A 873 7.42 -11.74 26.21
C ASP A 873 8.33 -10.60 25.77
N ARG A 874 7.81 -9.38 25.66
CA ARG A 874 8.57 -8.14 25.47
C ARG A 874 7.89 -7.04 26.27
N PRO A 875 8.64 -6.03 26.76
CA PRO A 875 8.02 -4.88 27.42
C PRO A 875 6.95 -4.26 26.50
N PRO A 876 5.68 -4.15 26.94
CA PRO A 876 4.63 -3.55 26.14
C PRO A 876 4.96 -2.07 25.89
N TRP A 877 4.37 -1.46 24.86
CA TRP A 877 4.59 -0.03 24.56
C TRP A 877 4.42 0.88 25.79
N ALA A 878 3.44 0.56 26.64
CA ALA A 878 3.16 1.26 27.89
C ALA A 878 4.31 1.21 28.92
N ALA A 879 5.22 0.24 28.83
CA ALA A 879 6.39 0.13 29.70
C ALA A 879 7.35 1.33 29.60
N ARG A 880 7.31 2.07 28.48
CA ARG A 880 8.10 3.29 28.29
C ARG A 880 7.25 4.55 28.19
N ALA A 881 5.96 4.42 28.47
CA ALA A 881 5.04 5.54 28.42
C ALA A 881 4.63 5.99 29.82
N CYS A 882 4.43 7.28 29.99
CA CYS A 882 3.76 7.89 31.13
C CYS A 882 2.55 8.69 30.63
N VAL A 883 1.62 9.01 31.53
CA VAL A 883 0.36 9.68 31.19
C VAL A 883 -0.04 10.66 32.29
N ALA A 884 -0.47 11.85 31.88
CA ALA A 884 -1.13 12.83 32.74
C ALA A 884 -2.20 13.58 31.94
N GLY A 885 -3.43 13.60 32.45
CA GLY A 885 -4.57 14.16 31.70
C GLY A 885 -4.74 13.49 30.32
N PRO A 886 -4.91 14.27 29.24
CA PRO A 886 -5.04 13.74 27.87
C PRO A 886 -3.70 13.42 27.20
N VAL A 887 -2.57 13.77 27.82
CA VAL A 887 -1.23 13.68 27.22
C VAL A 887 -0.52 12.40 27.65
N TRP A 888 0.05 11.72 26.67
CA TRP A 888 0.94 10.60 26.84
C TRP A 888 2.34 11.00 26.37
N ALA A 889 3.36 10.55 27.09
CA ALA A 889 4.75 10.73 26.70
C ALA A 889 5.43 9.37 26.71
N ARG A 890 6.08 9.00 25.60
CA ARG A 890 6.87 7.76 25.50
C ARG A 890 8.32 8.09 25.22
N VAL A 891 9.21 7.52 26.04
CA VAL A 891 10.65 7.52 25.75
C VAL A 891 10.91 6.63 24.54
N ALA A 892 11.50 7.19 23.50
CA ALA A 892 11.85 6.47 22.29
C ALA A 892 12.99 5.46 22.53
N ASP A 893 13.25 4.61 21.54
CA ASP A 893 14.24 3.55 21.66
C ASP A 893 15.68 4.05 21.66
N ASP A 894 15.92 5.26 21.16
CA ASP A 894 17.20 5.96 21.25
C ASP A 894 17.51 6.52 22.66
N CYS A 895 16.52 6.52 23.56
CA CYS A 895 16.55 7.18 24.87
C CYS A 895 16.91 8.67 24.81
N LEU A 896 16.96 9.32 23.65
CA LEU A 896 17.29 10.74 23.48
C LEU A 896 16.05 11.58 23.17
N THR A 897 14.97 10.93 22.76
CA THR A 897 13.72 11.60 22.43
C THR A 897 12.55 11.07 23.25
N VAL A 898 11.60 11.97 23.55
CA VAL A 898 10.32 11.64 24.15
C VAL A 898 9.22 12.07 23.19
N SER A 899 8.51 11.10 22.61
CA SER A 899 7.38 11.37 21.72
C SER A 899 6.12 11.66 22.54
N LEU A 900 5.37 12.70 22.15
CA LEU A 900 4.15 13.13 22.80
C LEU A 900 2.93 12.74 21.97
N TYR A 901 1.91 12.21 22.65
CA TYR A 901 0.66 11.76 22.03
C TYR A 901 -0.55 12.29 22.77
N THR A 902 -1.67 12.41 22.05
CA THR A 902 -2.98 12.70 22.63
C THR A 902 -3.99 11.67 22.20
N VAL A 903 -4.96 11.38 23.06
CA VAL A 903 -6.12 10.56 22.70
C VAL A 903 -7.01 11.34 21.74
N VAL A 904 -7.20 10.84 20.51
CA VAL A 904 -8.06 11.49 19.49
C VAL A 904 -9.42 10.83 19.35
N LYS A 905 -9.54 9.56 19.72
CA LYS A 905 -10.81 8.81 19.71
C LYS A 905 -10.79 7.77 20.82
N VAL A 906 -11.89 7.68 21.58
CA VAL A 906 -12.14 6.59 22.53
C VAL A 906 -13.31 5.78 21.98
N ILE A 907 -13.07 4.50 21.73
CA ILE A 907 -14.12 3.56 21.32
C ILE A 907 -14.29 2.60 22.49
N ALA A 908 -15.43 2.68 23.16
CA ALA A 908 -15.83 1.70 24.14
C ALA A 908 -16.71 0.67 23.41
N GLY A 909 -16.29 -0.59 23.39
CA GLY A 909 -17.15 -1.66 22.89
C GLY A 909 -18.26 -1.93 23.90
N ALA A 910 -19.48 -2.19 23.43
CA ALA A 910 -20.52 -2.74 24.30
C ALA A 910 -20.02 -4.05 24.92
N PRO A 911 -20.39 -4.38 26.17
CA PRO A 911 -20.08 -5.67 26.76
C PRO A 911 -20.57 -6.78 25.83
N VAL A 912 -19.70 -7.75 25.54
CA VAL A 912 -20.01 -8.83 24.60
C VAL A 912 -20.27 -10.11 25.40
N PRO A 913 -21.55 -10.46 25.71
CA PRO A 913 -21.88 -11.62 26.55
C PRO A 913 -21.83 -12.94 25.79
N ALA A 914 -21.58 -14.03 26.53
CA ALA A 914 -21.48 -15.38 25.97
C ALA A 914 -22.80 -16.15 25.83
N THR A 915 -23.94 -15.62 26.30
CA THR A 915 -25.29 -16.17 26.02
C THR A 915 -25.91 -15.65 24.72
N ALA A 916 -25.16 -14.96 23.88
CA ALA A 916 -25.55 -14.72 22.50
C ALA A 916 -25.21 -15.98 21.67
N GLY A 917 -26.09 -16.99 21.74
CA GLY A 917 -25.94 -18.26 21.04
C GLY A 917 -26.94 -18.41 19.91
N GLY A 918 -26.44 -18.23 18.68
CA GLY A 918 -27.09 -18.49 17.40
C GLY A 918 -26.16 -18.12 16.27
#